data_AF-A0A9E1Q157-F1
#
_entry.id   AF-A0A9E1Q157-F1
#
_cell.length_a   1.000
_cell.length_b   1.000
_cell.length_c   1.000
_cell.angle_alpha   90.00
_cell.angle_beta   90.00
_cell.angle_gamma   90.00
#
_symmetry.space_group_name_H-M   'P 1'
#
loop_
_entity.id
_entity.type
_entity.pdbx_description
1 polymer ?
#
loop_
_entity_poly.entity_id
_entity_poly.type
_entity_poly.pdbx_seq_one_letter_code
_entity_poly.pdbx_strand_id
1 'polypeptide(L)'
;PWSRTTIADLLNRLADAKASVVGFDAIFAEYDRTSPHQIATTIRGADEETLSKLKALPKNEDVMAAAMRRIATVVGQAGVNTELPEGGLTASFPSSVKGSKGGDPKPFLHPYVAYMGNVPELEKAARGHGFFTIGNEPDGLVRRVPLVTRIGKDIRPALTVEMLRAAFGGKIIFTKQNQAGLTHVSLQTPQGAFDIPVDGKGRIWVHFAKPDPYNTPNNSGRLYVSAGDIIKGRVPKEKLAGRIFLVGTSAVGLLDIWATPIAGRLPGVEVHANILETILSSANRKAAAQQKIIDDTVADAKKQNLKLKPQEIFARAKPKLDALTDEEFYLRYINFANSIELALMLGAGIFMIVFIPRLGPMLTLTSIVFGGAILLGASWYLYREELILLDISYPGIVTIGLYSVLTFANYTREAAEKKQVRSAFGQYLSPALVEQLAENPDQLTLGGETKEMTFLFCDVRGFTTISEQFKENPQELTVLINRLLTPLTESILAHEGTIDKYMGDCIMAFWNAPMSDDLHMRHSCEAALDMMVELKALNAERRQEAEDAGVEFMQINVGVGINTGECVVGNMGSQQRFDYSVLGDAVNTAARLEGQSKNYGVTIILGPDTAESVNDEFATLEIDLITVKGKTEAVAIYTLLGGPERGSLPEFKALKEKHNQFTTAYYAQEWDKAETIMAECAKMADGELDELYEIFTDRITEFRADPPGADWDGVYVAETK
;
A
#
# COMPACT_ATOMS: atom_id res chain seq x y z
N PRO A 1 8.69 -41.90 34.60
CA PRO A 1 7.75 -41.57 35.70
C PRO A 1 8.32 -41.99 37.05
N TRP A 2 8.01 -41.27 38.14
CA TRP A 2 8.31 -41.71 39.51
C TRP A 2 7.51 -42.98 39.85
N SER A 3 8.04 -43.82 40.74
CA SER A 3 7.30 -44.98 41.26
C SER A 3 6.05 -44.52 42.02
N ARG A 4 5.00 -45.34 42.05
CA ARG A 4 3.76 -44.99 42.78
C ARG A 4 4.02 -44.88 44.28
N THR A 5 5.01 -45.60 44.81
CA THR A 5 5.48 -45.45 46.20
C THR A 5 6.07 -44.07 46.46
N THR A 6 6.88 -43.53 45.54
CA THR A 6 7.44 -42.16 45.67
C THR A 6 6.32 -41.11 45.62
N ILE A 7 5.33 -41.31 44.75
CA ILE A 7 4.16 -40.42 44.68
C ILE A 7 3.32 -40.55 45.97
N ALA A 8 3.19 -41.76 46.53
CA ALA A 8 2.50 -41.99 47.79
C ALA A 8 3.18 -41.23 48.94
N ASP A 9 4.52 -41.20 49.00
CA ASP A 9 5.27 -40.41 49.99
C ASP A 9 4.96 -38.92 49.88
N LEU A 10 4.91 -38.39 48.65
CA LEU A 10 4.49 -37.00 48.41
C LEU A 10 3.07 -36.74 48.93
N LEU A 11 2.10 -37.60 48.58
CA LEU A 11 0.71 -37.47 49.02
C LEU A 11 0.57 -37.57 50.54
N ASN A 12 1.32 -38.47 51.17
CA ASN A 12 1.35 -38.63 52.62
C ASN A 12 1.88 -37.36 53.31
N ARG A 13 2.97 -36.78 52.80
CA ARG A 13 3.52 -35.52 53.34
C ARG A 13 2.54 -34.35 53.19
N LEU A 14 1.86 -34.26 52.05
CA LEU A 14 0.84 -33.24 51.81
C LEU A 14 -0.38 -33.45 52.73
N ALA A 15 -0.79 -34.70 52.96
CA ALA A 15 -1.84 -35.05 53.92
C ALA A 15 -1.45 -34.65 55.35
N ASP A 16 -0.24 -34.97 55.79
CA ASP A 16 0.30 -34.63 57.12
C ASP A 16 0.38 -33.11 57.33
N ALA A 17 0.62 -32.35 56.25
CA ALA A 17 0.62 -30.89 56.26
C ALA A 17 -0.78 -30.27 56.09
N LYS A 18 -1.83 -31.08 55.95
CA LYS A 18 -3.23 -30.63 55.75
C LYS A 18 -3.42 -29.80 54.48
N ALA A 19 -2.77 -30.20 53.37
CA ALA A 19 -3.12 -29.67 52.06
C ALA A 19 -4.59 -30.00 51.70
N SER A 20 -5.22 -29.16 50.88
CA SER A 20 -6.67 -29.24 50.59
C SER A 20 -7.00 -30.33 49.57
N VAL A 21 -6.39 -30.26 48.39
CA VAL A 21 -6.61 -31.20 47.29
C VAL A 21 -5.34 -31.33 46.44
N VAL A 22 -5.12 -32.50 45.86
CA VAL A 22 -4.04 -32.76 44.89
C VAL A 22 -4.66 -33.18 43.56
N GLY A 23 -4.30 -32.50 42.48
CA GLY A 23 -4.69 -32.85 41.11
C GLY A 23 -3.50 -33.37 40.33
N PHE A 24 -3.70 -34.44 39.56
CA PHE A 24 -2.70 -34.95 38.65
C PHE A 24 -3.01 -34.55 37.21
N ASP A 25 -2.15 -33.71 36.64
CA ASP A 25 -2.10 -33.42 35.20
C ASP A 25 -1.15 -34.42 34.52
N ALA A 26 -1.54 -35.70 34.64
CA ALA A 26 -0.84 -36.85 34.12
C ALA A 26 -1.78 -38.05 34.11
N ILE A 27 -1.52 -39.00 33.22
CA ILE A 27 -2.21 -40.29 33.18
C ILE A 27 -1.27 -41.40 33.63
N PHE A 28 -1.81 -42.26 34.48
CA PHE A 28 -1.21 -43.48 34.99
C PHE A 28 -1.88 -44.70 34.35
N ALA A 29 -1.84 -44.76 33.02
CA ALA A 29 -2.53 -45.76 32.20
C ALA A 29 -1.97 -47.18 32.38
N GLU A 30 -0.71 -47.28 32.79
CA GLU A 30 -0.02 -48.55 32.99
C GLU A 30 0.33 -48.76 34.46
N TYR A 31 0.36 -50.05 34.85
CA TYR A 31 0.91 -50.47 36.13
C TYR A 31 2.39 -50.07 36.22
N ASP A 32 2.81 -49.68 37.42
CA ASP A 32 4.17 -49.33 37.72
C ASP A 32 5.10 -50.52 37.49
N ARG A 33 6.03 -50.37 36.55
CA ARG A 33 7.05 -51.37 36.24
C ARG A 33 7.92 -51.76 37.44
N THR A 34 7.99 -50.89 38.46
CA THR A 34 8.73 -51.14 39.70
C THR A 34 7.85 -51.76 40.80
N SER A 35 6.57 -52.04 40.50
CA SER A 35 5.67 -52.74 41.41
C SER A 35 6.16 -54.17 41.62
N PRO A 36 6.23 -54.68 42.86
CA PRO A 36 6.77 -56.02 43.14
C PRO A 36 6.15 -57.13 42.29
N HIS A 37 4.85 -57.02 42.00
CA HIS A 37 4.12 -57.94 41.14
C HIS A 37 4.57 -57.87 39.67
N GLN A 38 4.85 -56.67 39.15
CA GLN A 38 5.34 -56.47 37.78
C GLN A 38 6.80 -56.89 37.64
N ILE A 39 7.62 -56.67 38.66
CA ILE A 39 8.99 -57.18 38.70
C ILE A 39 8.96 -58.72 38.68
N ALA A 40 8.09 -59.34 39.47
CA ALA A 40 7.94 -60.80 39.52
C ALA A 40 7.48 -61.43 38.19
N THR A 41 6.87 -60.67 37.27
CA THR A 41 6.49 -61.17 35.94
C THR A 41 7.54 -60.87 34.87
N THR A 42 8.41 -59.89 35.08
CA THR A 42 9.36 -59.41 34.06
C THR A 42 10.81 -59.86 34.30
N ILE A 43 11.19 -60.17 35.54
CA ILE A 43 12.54 -60.60 35.88
C ILE A 43 12.82 -62.02 35.35
N ARG A 44 13.86 -62.16 34.52
CA ARG A 44 14.27 -63.46 33.95
C ARG A 44 15.33 -64.10 34.85
N GLY A 45 15.19 -65.39 35.12
CA GLY A 45 16.18 -66.19 35.87
C GLY A 45 16.08 -66.13 37.39
N ALA A 46 15.01 -65.54 37.96
CA ALA A 46 14.73 -65.63 39.39
C ALA A 46 14.05 -66.97 39.74
N ASP A 47 14.35 -67.52 40.91
CA ASP A 47 13.74 -68.75 41.42
C ASP A 47 12.29 -68.51 41.90
N GLU A 48 11.49 -69.59 41.98
CA GLU A 48 10.08 -69.52 42.36
C GLU A 48 9.85 -68.93 43.77
N GLU A 49 10.77 -69.15 44.71
CA GLU A 49 10.67 -68.63 46.08
C GLU A 49 10.82 -67.11 46.07
N THR A 50 11.81 -66.58 45.35
CA THR A 50 12.02 -65.14 45.16
C THR A 50 10.83 -64.50 44.44
N LEU A 51 10.30 -65.13 43.39
CA LEU A 51 9.11 -64.64 42.68
C LEU A 51 7.86 -64.62 43.58
N SER A 52 7.69 -65.64 44.44
CA SER A 52 6.60 -65.71 45.41
C SER A 52 6.71 -64.62 46.48
N LYS A 53 7.92 -64.41 47.03
CA LYS A 53 8.22 -63.33 47.98
C LYS A 53 7.93 -61.95 47.39
N LEU A 54 8.29 -61.72 46.13
CA LEU A 54 7.99 -60.46 45.43
C LEU A 54 6.48 -60.26 45.23
N LYS A 55 5.73 -61.30 44.85
CA LYS A 55 4.26 -61.24 44.72
C LYS A 55 3.54 -61.05 46.06
N ALA A 56 4.15 -61.43 47.18
CA ALA A 56 3.58 -61.21 48.50
C ALA A 56 3.69 -59.75 48.98
N LEU A 57 4.57 -58.95 48.40
CA LEU A 57 4.70 -57.53 48.73
C LEU A 57 3.53 -56.73 48.14
N PRO A 58 3.10 -55.63 48.80
CA PRO A 58 2.00 -54.81 48.30
C PRO A 58 2.32 -54.23 46.93
N LYS A 59 1.30 -54.15 46.06
CA LYS A 59 1.43 -53.46 44.77
C LYS A 59 1.67 -51.97 45.02
N ASN A 60 2.53 -51.37 44.21
CA ASN A 60 2.80 -49.94 44.29
C ASN A 60 1.51 -49.11 44.06
N GLU A 61 0.60 -49.61 43.23
CA GLU A 61 -0.74 -49.03 42.97
C GLU A 61 -1.58 -48.97 44.25
N ASP A 62 -1.59 -50.05 45.04
CA ASP A 62 -2.35 -50.12 46.29
C ASP A 62 -1.77 -49.17 47.34
N VAL A 63 -0.45 -49.03 47.38
CA VAL A 63 0.24 -48.08 48.28
C VAL A 63 -0.14 -46.64 47.94
N MET A 64 -0.11 -46.26 46.66
CA MET A 64 -0.55 -44.93 46.23
C MET A 64 -2.06 -44.73 46.44
N ALA A 65 -2.89 -45.73 46.12
CA ALA A 65 -4.32 -45.69 46.36
C ALA A 65 -4.64 -45.47 47.85
N ALA A 66 -3.89 -46.08 48.77
CA ALA A 66 -4.02 -45.83 50.20
C ALA A 66 -3.67 -44.39 50.59
N ALA A 67 -2.58 -43.84 50.04
CA ALA A 67 -2.20 -42.44 50.25
C ALA A 67 -3.24 -41.45 49.67
N MET A 68 -3.81 -41.75 48.50
CA MET A 68 -4.89 -40.98 47.87
C MET A 68 -6.18 -40.96 48.69
N ARG A 69 -6.39 -41.91 49.62
CA ARG A 69 -7.54 -41.87 50.54
C ARG A 69 -7.31 -40.95 51.74
N ARG A 70 -6.04 -40.60 52.04
CA ARG A 70 -5.68 -39.70 53.15
C ARG A 70 -5.83 -38.22 52.81
N ILE A 71 -5.76 -37.88 51.52
CA ILE A 71 -5.92 -36.51 51.00
C ILE A 71 -6.79 -36.54 49.74
N ALA A 72 -7.69 -35.56 49.58
CA ALA A 72 -8.54 -35.51 48.41
C ALA A 72 -7.68 -35.44 47.14
N THR A 73 -7.70 -36.51 46.34
CA THR A 73 -6.94 -36.60 45.09
C THR A 73 -7.90 -36.61 43.90
N VAL A 74 -7.65 -35.77 42.90
CA VAL A 74 -8.32 -35.80 41.60
C VAL A 74 -7.33 -36.33 40.57
N VAL A 75 -7.71 -37.39 39.86
CA VAL A 75 -6.88 -37.97 38.81
C VAL A 75 -7.24 -37.38 37.45
N GLY A 76 -6.21 -37.14 36.64
CA GLY A 76 -6.34 -36.66 35.27
C GLY A 76 -6.80 -37.75 34.31
N GLN A 77 -7.64 -37.37 33.37
CA GLN A 77 -8.08 -38.17 32.23
C GLN A 77 -7.89 -37.35 30.94
N ALA A 78 -7.61 -38.01 29.81
CA ALA A 78 -7.46 -37.34 28.52
C ALA A 78 -8.52 -37.81 27.54
N GLY A 79 -9.17 -36.88 26.85
CA GLY A 79 -10.08 -37.17 25.75
C GLY A 79 -9.31 -37.61 24.51
N VAL A 80 -9.84 -38.61 23.80
CA VAL A 80 -9.28 -39.08 22.53
C VAL A 80 -10.35 -39.04 21.44
N ASN A 81 -9.94 -38.69 20.23
CA ASN A 81 -10.81 -38.61 19.05
C ASN A 81 -10.93 -39.93 18.29
N THR A 82 -10.36 -41.01 18.84
CA THR A 82 -10.39 -42.35 18.27
C THR A 82 -10.98 -43.33 19.27
N GLU A 83 -11.49 -44.45 18.79
CA GLU A 83 -11.82 -45.58 19.66
C GLU A 83 -10.55 -46.13 20.31
N LEU A 84 -10.67 -46.62 21.54
CA LEU A 84 -9.58 -47.26 22.24
C LEU A 84 -9.53 -48.75 21.88
N PRO A 85 -8.33 -49.36 21.79
CA PRO A 85 -8.20 -50.80 21.56
C PRO A 85 -8.96 -51.64 22.61
N GLU A 86 -9.48 -52.80 22.21
CA GLU A 86 -10.07 -53.77 23.15
C GLU A 86 -9.08 -54.11 24.27
N GLY A 87 -9.51 -53.99 25.54
CA GLY A 87 -8.66 -54.18 26.71
C GLY A 87 -8.02 -52.90 27.28
N GLY A 88 -8.29 -51.73 26.70
CA GLY A 88 -7.93 -50.44 27.29
C GLY A 88 -8.51 -50.29 28.70
N LEU A 89 -7.62 -50.10 29.69
CA LEU A 89 -7.96 -49.96 31.11
C LEU A 89 -8.69 -48.63 31.38
N THR A 90 -9.97 -48.53 31.04
CA THR A 90 -10.82 -47.42 31.46
C THR A 90 -12.05 -47.99 32.14
N ALA A 91 -11.94 -48.27 33.43
CA ALA A 91 -13.13 -48.49 34.23
C ALA A 91 -14.01 -47.22 34.14
N SER A 92 -15.27 -47.37 33.71
CA SER A 92 -16.17 -46.24 33.54
C SER A 92 -16.70 -45.78 34.90
N PHE A 93 -16.20 -44.63 35.38
CA PHE A 93 -16.68 -44.02 36.62
C PHE A 93 -17.79 -42.98 36.34
N PRO A 94 -18.79 -42.85 37.23
CA PRO A 94 -19.84 -41.85 37.09
C PRO A 94 -19.27 -40.43 37.10
N SER A 95 -19.70 -39.62 36.13
CA SER A 95 -19.35 -38.20 36.11
C SER A 95 -19.95 -37.44 37.31
N SER A 96 -19.22 -36.43 37.80
CA SER A 96 -19.69 -35.46 38.80
C SER A 96 -20.62 -34.40 38.18
N VAL A 97 -20.66 -34.28 36.85
CA VAL A 97 -21.64 -33.45 36.12
C VAL A 97 -22.96 -34.21 36.05
N LYS A 98 -24.00 -33.68 36.71
CA LYS A 98 -25.29 -34.40 36.88
C LYS A 98 -26.45 -33.85 36.07
N GLY A 99 -26.27 -32.73 35.36
CA GLY A 99 -27.30 -32.21 34.46
C GLY A 99 -27.04 -30.78 33.99
N SER A 100 -28.08 -30.20 33.38
CA SER A 100 -28.06 -28.85 32.84
C SER A 100 -29.38 -28.14 33.07
N LYS A 101 -29.32 -26.85 33.39
CA LYS A 101 -30.49 -25.96 33.47
C LYS A 101 -30.64 -25.20 32.15
N GLY A 102 -31.81 -25.29 31.52
CA GLY A 102 -32.11 -24.63 30.24
C GLY A 102 -32.02 -25.52 29.00
N GLY A 103 -31.86 -26.84 29.16
CA GLY A 103 -31.88 -27.85 28.08
C GLY A 103 -30.59 -28.69 28.00
N ASP A 104 -30.43 -29.47 26.93
CA ASP A 104 -29.26 -30.34 26.70
C ASP A 104 -28.03 -29.51 26.26
N PRO A 105 -26.90 -29.55 27.00
CA PRO A 105 -25.70 -28.78 26.66
C PRO A 105 -24.80 -29.50 25.64
N LYS A 106 -25.03 -30.79 25.36
CA LYS A 106 -24.18 -31.62 24.50
C LYS A 106 -23.91 -31.04 23.10
N PRO A 107 -24.86 -30.38 22.41
CA PRO A 107 -24.61 -29.81 21.08
C PRO A 107 -23.54 -28.72 21.06
N PHE A 108 -23.33 -28.03 22.19
CA PHE A 108 -22.42 -26.90 22.30
C PHE A 108 -21.00 -27.29 22.74
N LEU A 109 -20.85 -28.48 23.34
CA LEU A 109 -19.59 -28.94 23.93
C LEU A 109 -18.70 -29.63 22.89
N HIS A 110 -17.38 -29.47 23.07
CA HIS A 110 -16.40 -30.21 22.29
C HIS A 110 -16.58 -31.72 22.50
N PRO A 111 -16.75 -32.51 21.42
CA PRO A 111 -16.90 -33.96 21.52
C PRO A 111 -15.57 -34.70 21.49
N TYR A 112 -15.43 -35.71 22.33
CA TYR A 112 -14.42 -36.76 22.22
C TYR A 112 -15.12 -38.12 22.11
N VAL A 113 -14.48 -39.05 21.40
CA VAL A 113 -15.01 -40.40 21.15
C VAL A 113 -14.90 -41.23 22.43
N ALA A 114 -13.71 -41.22 23.04
CA ALA A 114 -13.42 -41.95 24.28
C ALA A 114 -12.49 -41.11 25.17
N TYR A 115 -12.08 -41.69 26.30
CA TYR A 115 -11.04 -41.11 27.14
C TYR A 115 -10.06 -42.15 27.62
N MET A 116 -8.79 -41.76 27.76
CA MET A 116 -7.76 -42.53 28.42
C MET A 116 -7.72 -42.18 29.91
N GLY A 117 -7.81 -43.21 30.75
CA GLY A 117 -7.81 -43.10 32.21
C GLY A 117 -6.60 -43.80 32.84
N ASN A 118 -6.65 -43.89 34.16
CA ASN A 118 -5.63 -44.50 35.00
C ASN A 118 -5.96 -45.97 35.27
N VAL A 119 -5.01 -46.73 35.83
CA VAL A 119 -5.29 -48.09 36.31
C VAL A 119 -6.45 -48.11 37.33
N PRO A 120 -7.30 -49.16 37.34
CA PRO A 120 -8.55 -49.18 38.10
C PRO A 120 -8.41 -48.89 39.61
N GLU A 121 -7.31 -49.31 40.23
CA GLU A 121 -7.03 -49.09 41.65
C GLU A 121 -6.95 -47.60 42.00
N LEU A 122 -6.29 -46.82 41.13
CA LEU A 122 -6.13 -45.38 41.32
C LEU A 122 -7.44 -44.64 40.99
N GLU A 123 -8.11 -45.02 39.91
CA GLU A 123 -9.41 -44.44 39.55
C GLU A 123 -10.46 -44.64 40.67
N LYS A 124 -10.49 -45.83 41.30
CA LYS A 124 -11.40 -46.13 42.41
C LYS A 124 -11.02 -45.39 43.71
N ALA A 125 -9.74 -45.13 43.93
CA ALA A 125 -9.26 -44.42 45.11
C ALA A 125 -9.42 -42.89 45.00
N ALA A 126 -9.54 -42.37 43.77
CA ALA A 126 -9.68 -40.93 43.52
C ALA A 126 -10.98 -40.37 44.09
N ARG A 127 -10.92 -39.13 44.57
CA ARG A 127 -12.09 -38.35 45.03
C ARG A 127 -12.89 -37.79 43.85
N GLY A 128 -12.25 -37.66 42.69
CA GLY A 128 -12.82 -37.12 41.47
C GLY A 128 -11.97 -37.44 40.24
N HIS A 129 -12.60 -37.29 39.07
CA HIS A 129 -12.01 -37.58 37.76
C HIS A 129 -12.17 -36.36 36.88
N GLY A 130 -11.07 -35.81 36.40
CA GLY A 130 -11.08 -34.54 35.69
C GLY A 130 -10.26 -34.56 34.40
N PHE A 131 -10.78 -33.88 33.38
CA PHE A 131 -10.15 -33.83 32.06
C PHE A 131 -9.16 -32.69 31.93
N PHE A 132 -7.96 -32.99 31.44
CA PHE A 132 -6.93 -31.97 31.18
C PHE A 132 -6.68 -31.73 29.70
N THR A 133 -7.39 -32.42 28.80
CA THR A 133 -7.25 -32.17 27.35
C THR A 133 -7.74 -30.77 27.01
N ILE A 134 -6.80 -29.92 26.59
CA ILE A 134 -7.07 -28.59 26.08
C ILE A 134 -7.24 -28.71 24.56
N GLY A 135 -8.33 -28.16 24.02
CA GLY A 135 -8.51 -28.04 22.57
C GLY A 135 -7.72 -26.84 22.02
N ASN A 136 -7.17 -26.96 20.82
CA ASN A 136 -6.45 -25.86 20.18
C ASN A 136 -7.44 -24.80 19.67
N GLU A 137 -7.12 -23.53 19.90
CA GLU A 137 -7.71 -22.45 19.10
C GLU A 137 -7.12 -22.49 17.68
N PRO A 138 -7.81 -21.93 16.66
CA PRO A 138 -7.35 -21.99 15.27
C PRO A 138 -5.93 -21.48 15.02
N ASP A 139 -5.46 -20.56 15.85
CA ASP A 139 -4.11 -19.98 15.80
C ASP A 139 -3.09 -20.69 16.72
N GLY A 140 -3.51 -21.73 17.43
CA GLY A 140 -2.67 -22.53 18.33
C GLY A 140 -2.38 -21.88 19.69
N LEU A 141 -2.88 -20.68 19.98
CA LEU A 141 -2.74 -20.06 21.30
C LEU A 141 -3.85 -20.54 22.24
N VAL A 142 -3.51 -20.81 23.50
CA VAL A 142 -4.49 -21.13 24.54
C VAL A 142 -4.92 -19.84 25.22
N ARG A 143 -6.12 -19.34 24.90
CA ARG A 143 -6.77 -18.24 25.65
C ARG A 143 -8.02 -18.68 26.38
N ARG A 144 -8.72 -19.66 25.81
CA ARG A 144 -9.96 -20.22 26.32
C ARG A 144 -9.83 -21.71 26.58
N VAL A 145 -10.23 -22.16 27.76
CA VAL A 145 -10.12 -23.58 28.15
C VAL A 145 -11.51 -24.13 28.48
N PRO A 146 -11.90 -25.31 27.95
CA PRO A 146 -13.17 -25.95 28.30
C PRO A 146 -13.21 -26.31 29.80
N LEU A 147 -14.31 -25.96 30.47
CA LEU A 147 -14.57 -26.36 31.85
C LEU A 147 -15.37 -27.67 31.95
N VAL A 148 -16.05 -28.03 30.86
CA VAL A 148 -16.78 -29.28 30.68
C VAL A 148 -16.62 -29.76 29.24
N THR A 149 -16.58 -31.07 29.03
CA THR A 149 -16.42 -31.69 27.71
C THR A 149 -17.39 -32.84 27.53
N ARG A 150 -17.80 -33.12 26.28
CA ARG A 150 -18.65 -34.26 25.95
C ARG A 150 -17.78 -35.45 25.57
N ILE A 151 -18.00 -36.59 26.21
CA ILE A 151 -17.25 -37.82 25.94
C ILE A 151 -18.25 -38.96 25.77
N GLY A 152 -18.39 -39.45 24.55
CA GLY A 152 -19.48 -40.35 24.17
C GLY A 152 -20.84 -39.73 24.54
N LYS A 153 -21.54 -40.38 25.49
CA LYS A 153 -22.86 -39.95 25.97
C LYS A 153 -22.81 -39.07 27.23
N ASP A 154 -21.66 -39.00 27.90
CA ASP A 154 -21.48 -38.32 29.18
C ASP A 154 -20.90 -36.92 28.99
N ILE A 155 -21.11 -36.07 29.99
CA ILE A 155 -20.43 -34.78 30.14
C ILE A 155 -19.49 -34.93 31.32
N ARG A 156 -18.23 -34.52 31.17
CA ARG A 156 -17.21 -34.63 32.21
C ARG A 156 -16.59 -33.28 32.51
N PRO A 157 -16.20 -33.03 33.77
CA PRO A 157 -15.59 -31.76 34.15
C PRO A 157 -14.11 -31.71 33.75
N ALA A 158 -13.60 -30.50 33.55
CA ALA A 158 -12.17 -30.28 33.49
C ALA A 158 -11.52 -30.57 34.85
N LEU A 159 -10.23 -30.90 34.84
CA LEU A 159 -9.41 -31.17 36.02
C LEU A 159 -9.56 -30.09 37.08
N THR A 160 -9.52 -28.83 36.65
CA THR A 160 -9.62 -27.66 37.53
C THR A 160 -10.98 -27.54 38.21
N VAL A 161 -12.08 -27.77 37.49
CA VAL A 161 -13.44 -27.72 38.05
C VAL A 161 -13.65 -28.86 39.04
N GLU A 162 -13.16 -30.06 38.70
CA GLU A 162 -13.28 -31.22 39.59
C GLU A 162 -12.43 -31.06 40.86
N MET A 163 -11.26 -30.43 40.76
CA MET A 163 -10.44 -30.04 41.91
C MET A 163 -11.14 -29.02 42.80
N LEU A 164 -11.77 -27.99 42.23
CA LEU A 164 -12.57 -27.02 43.00
C LEU A 164 -13.73 -27.73 43.71
N ARG A 165 -14.44 -28.62 43.01
CA ARG A 165 -15.49 -29.45 43.61
C ARG A 165 -14.96 -30.23 44.81
N ALA A 166 -13.83 -30.91 44.65
CA ALA A 166 -13.23 -31.71 45.70
C ALA A 166 -12.73 -30.86 46.89
N ALA A 167 -12.06 -29.73 46.63
CA ALA A 167 -11.52 -28.82 47.64
C ALA A 167 -12.60 -28.20 48.52
N PHE A 168 -13.72 -27.78 47.93
CA PHE A 168 -14.83 -27.14 48.64
C PHE A 168 -15.93 -28.13 49.07
N GLY A 169 -15.69 -29.44 48.99
CA GLY A 169 -16.66 -30.46 49.42
C GLY A 169 -17.96 -30.50 48.59
N GLY A 170 -17.91 -30.02 47.35
CA GLY A 170 -19.04 -30.02 46.43
C GLY A 170 -19.46 -31.44 46.02
N LYS A 171 -20.76 -31.64 45.84
CA LYS A 171 -21.33 -32.96 45.49
C LYS A 171 -21.50 -33.15 43.99
N ILE A 172 -21.95 -32.11 43.31
CA ILE A 172 -22.42 -32.17 41.92
C ILE A 172 -22.07 -30.88 41.18
N ILE A 173 -21.85 -31.03 39.88
CA ILE A 173 -21.64 -29.93 38.93
C ILE A 173 -22.85 -29.90 37.99
N PHE A 174 -23.35 -28.71 37.68
CA PHE A 174 -24.39 -28.49 36.68
C PHE A 174 -23.95 -27.44 35.67
N THR A 175 -24.42 -27.56 34.43
CA THR A 175 -24.29 -26.49 33.43
C THR A 175 -25.55 -25.62 33.41
N LYS A 176 -25.42 -24.36 33.01
CA LYS A 176 -26.55 -23.48 32.68
C LYS A 176 -26.41 -23.04 31.23
N GLN A 177 -27.53 -22.90 30.53
CA GLN A 177 -27.54 -22.50 29.12
C GLN A 177 -28.74 -21.62 28.76
N ASN A 178 -28.62 -20.96 27.61
CA ASN A 178 -29.70 -20.28 26.91
C ASN A 178 -29.76 -20.77 25.44
N GLN A 179 -30.52 -20.09 24.58
CA GLN A 179 -30.64 -20.47 23.16
C GLN A 179 -29.32 -20.33 22.36
N ALA A 180 -28.38 -19.50 22.82
CA ALA A 180 -27.11 -19.24 22.16
C ALA A 180 -25.97 -20.19 22.61
N GLY A 181 -26.15 -20.91 23.72
CA GLY A 181 -25.18 -21.88 24.23
C GLY A 181 -25.10 -21.91 25.76
N LEU A 182 -24.02 -22.48 26.28
CA LEU A 182 -23.74 -22.46 27.71
C LEU A 182 -23.49 -21.02 28.19
N THR A 183 -23.86 -20.77 29.44
CA THR A 183 -23.59 -19.48 30.11
C THR A 183 -22.76 -19.67 31.36
N HIS A 184 -23.00 -20.76 32.12
CA HIS A 184 -22.28 -21.01 33.37
C HIS A 184 -22.00 -22.49 33.60
N VAL A 185 -20.91 -22.78 34.30
CA VAL A 185 -20.66 -24.04 35.01
C VAL A 185 -20.79 -23.79 36.50
N SER A 186 -21.71 -24.49 37.15
CA SER A 186 -22.12 -24.27 38.53
C SER A 186 -21.65 -25.40 39.43
N LEU A 187 -20.89 -25.07 40.48
CA LEU A 187 -20.50 -25.99 41.54
C LEU A 187 -21.44 -25.86 42.73
N GLN A 188 -22.07 -26.95 43.14
CA GLN A 188 -22.89 -26.98 44.35
C GLN A 188 -22.04 -27.36 45.56
N THR A 189 -21.72 -26.37 46.39
CA THR A 189 -20.92 -26.53 47.61
C THR A 189 -21.80 -26.40 48.86
N PRO A 190 -21.36 -26.89 50.04
CA PRO A 190 -22.06 -26.67 51.31
C PRO A 190 -22.26 -25.17 51.65
N GLN A 191 -21.41 -24.29 51.13
CA GLN A 191 -21.47 -22.85 51.34
C GLN A 191 -22.41 -22.15 50.34
N GLY A 192 -22.88 -22.84 49.30
CA GLY A 192 -23.76 -22.31 48.27
C GLY A 192 -23.37 -22.74 46.86
N ALA A 193 -24.18 -22.30 45.89
CA ALA A 193 -23.85 -22.46 44.48
C ALA A 193 -22.75 -21.46 44.09
N PHE A 194 -21.72 -21.96 43.42
CA PHE A 194 -20.64 -21.16 42.88
C PHE A 194 -20.68 -21.23 41.36
N ASP A 195 -21.05 -20.13 40.73
CA ASP A 195 -21.27 -20.04 39.29
C ASP A 195 -20.04 -19.47 38.59
N ILE A 196 -19.53 -20.21 37.61
CA ILE A 196 -18.40 -19.80 36.77
C ILE A 196 -18.94 -19.46 35.39
N PRO A 197 -18.84 -18.20 34.94
CA PRO A 197 -19.28 -17.81 33.61
C PRO A 197 -18.39 -18.47 32.55
N VAL A 198 -19.01 -18.90 31.45
CA VAL A 198 -18.37 -19.54 30.31
C VAL A 198 -18.93 -18.99 29.01
N ASP A 199 -18.17 -19.13 27.92
CA ASP A 199 -18.70 -18.88 26.58
C ASP A 199 -19.74 -19.93 26.17
N GLY A 200 -20.40 -19.69 25.04
CA GLY A 200 -21.43 -20.58 24.50
C GLY A 200 -21.00 -22.04 24.33
N LYS A 201 -19.69 -22.33 24.29
CA LYS A 201 -19.10 -23.67 24.14
C LYS A 201 -18.60 -24.26 25.47
N GLY A 202 -18.87 -23.63 26.60
CA GLY A 202 -18.46 -24.09 27.92
C GLY A 202 -16.99 -23.82 28.27
N ARG A 203 -16.37 -22.81 27.64
CA ARG A 203 -14.97 -22.44 27.87
C ARG A 203 -14.86 -21.17 28.70
N ILE A 204 -13.83 -21.09 29.55
CA ILE A 204 -13.50 -19.89 30.33
C ILE A 204 -12.38 -19.12 29.65
N TRP A 205 -12.44 -17.78 29.68
CA TRP A 205 -11.29 -16.93 29.36
C TRP A 205 -10.31 -16.92 30.54
N VAL A 206 -9.07 -17.34 30.29
CA VAL A 206 -8.06 -17.45 31.34
C VAL A 206 -7.34 -16.12 31.48
N HIS A 207 -7.32 -15.58 32.70
CA HIS A 207 -6.49 -14.44 33.02
C HIS A 207 -5.09 -14.93 33.40
N PHE A 208 -4.20 -15.02 32.41
CA PHE A 208 -2.84 -15.52 32.63
C PHE A 208 -2.00 -14.54 33.46
N ALA A 209 -1.44 -15.04 34.56
CA ALA A 209 -0.48 -14.34 35.40
C ALA A 209 0.95 -14.57 34.90
N LYS A 210 1.85 -13.62 35.13
CA LYS A 210 3.27 -13.74 34.76
C LYS A 210 3.83 -15.09 35.24
N PRO A 211 4.51 -15.87 34.36
CA PRO A 211 5.04 -17.18 34.73
C PRO A 211 6.09 -17.04 35.81
N ASP A 212 6.11 -18.01 36.73
CA ASP A 212 7.10 -18.09 37.81
C ASP A 212 8.31 -18.91 37.33
N PRO A 213 9.57 -18.46 37.54
CA PRO A 213 10.73 -19.26 37.20
C PRO A 213 10.72 -20.63 37.90
N TYR A 214 11.12 -21.67 37.18
CA TYR A 214 11.30 -23.00 37.74
C TYR A 214 12.41 -23.01 38.79
N ASN A 215 12.25 -23.86 39.81
CA ASN A 215 13.30 -24.18 40.79
C ASN A 215 13.91 -22.94 41.48
N THR A 216 13.05 -22.06 41.96
CA THR A 216 13.47 -20.95 42.82
C THR A 216 14.22 -21.45 44.06
N PRO A 217 15.39 -20.88 44.41
CA PRO A 217 16.13 -21.28 45.61
C PRO A 217 15.25 -21.24 46.85
N ASN A 218 15.41 -22.23 47.73
CA ASN A 218 14.64 -22.36 48.97
C ASN A 218 13.12 -22.39 48.79
N ASN A 219 12.63 -22.73 47.60
CA ASN A 219 11.21 -22.65 47.26
C ASN A 219 10.68 -21.22 47.49
N SER A 220 11.39 -20.18 47.08
CA SER A 220 10.93 -18.78 47.24
C SER A 220 9.90 -18.34 46.19
N GLY A 221 9.63 -19.17 45.18
CA GLY A 221 8.68 -18.92 44.10
C GLY A 221 7.24 -18.81 44.59
N ARG A 222 6.43 -18.10 43.78
CA ARG A 222 5.02 -17.84 44.02
C ARG A 222 4.19 -19.10 43.89
N LEU A 223 4.41 -19.88 42.83
CA LEU A 223 3.58 -21.04 42.47
C LEU A 223 4.32 -22.36 42.63
N TYR A 224 5.63 -22.40 42.34
CA TYR A 224 6.38 -23.65 42.32
C TYR A 224 6.94 -24.04 43.70
N VAL A 225 6.80 -25.33 44.03
CA VAL A 225 7.41 -25.97 45.20
C VAL A 225 8.03 -27.30 44.77
N SER A 226 9.27 -27.54 45.17
CA SER A 226 9.98 -28.79 44.89
C SER A 226 9.29 -29.98 45.56
N ALA A 227 8.77 -30.91 44.75
CA ALA A 227 8.19 -32.16 45.25
C ALA A 227 9.21 -32.99 46.05
N GLY A 228 10.50 -32.95 45.66
CA GLY A 228 11.56 -33.63 46.40
C GLY A 228 11.81 -33.03 47.79
N ASP A 229 11.68 -31.72 47.95
CA ASP A 229 11.79 -31.06 49.26
C ASP A 229 10.57 -31.33 50.14
N ILE A 230 9.37 -31.47 49.56
CA ILE A 230 8.17 -31.89 50.29
C ILE A 230 8.36 -33.31 50.85
N ILE A 231 8.83 -34.26 50.02
CA ILE A 231 9.09 -35.65 50.44
C ILE A 231 10.12 -35.68 51.59
N LYS A 232 11.19 -34.89 51.46
CA LYS A 232 12.27 -34.77 52.46
C LYS A 232 11.88 -33.92 53.69
N GLY A 233 10.69 -33.32 53.72
CA GLY A 233 10.22 -32.50 54.84
C GLY A 233 10.95 -31.16 55.00
N ARG A 234 11.54 -30.62 53.92
CA ARG A 234 12.28 -29.35 53.92
C ARG A 234 11.41 -28.12 53.67
N VAL A 235 10.15 -28.32 53.29
CA VAL A 235 9.18 -27.24 53.07
C VAL A 235 8.38 -27.01 54.36
N PRO A 236 8.29 -25.76 54.86
CA PRO A 236 7.46 -25.43 56.02
C PRO A 236 6.00 -25.83 55.82
N LYS A 237 5.35 -26.37 56.85
CA LYS A 237 3.97 -26.86 56.78
C LYS A 237 2.97 -25.76 56.43
N GLU A 238 3.25 -24.53 56.83
CA GLU A 238 2.45 -23.33 56.58
C GLU A 238 2.39 -22.99 55.08
N LYS A 239 3.42 -23.37 54.32
CA LYS A 239 3.42 -23.22 52.85
C LYS A 239 2.51 -24.24 52.17
N LEU A 240 2.18 -25.35 52.84
CA LEU A 240 1.41 -26.46 52.29
C LEU A 240 -0.04 -26.51 52.77
N ALA A 241 -0.29 -26.12 54.02
CA ALA A 241 -1.60 -26.21 54.67
C ALA A 241 -2.69 -25.41 53.93
N GLY A 242 -3.84 -26.06 53.69
CA GLY A 242 -4.99 -25.45 53.01
C GLY A 242 -4.79 -25.11 51.54
N ARG A 243 -3.64 -25.47 50.94
CA ARG A 243 -3.33 -25.18 49.53
C ARG A 243 -3.82 -26.27 48.59
N ILE A 244 -4.08 -25.88 47.35
CA ILE A 244 -4.39 -26.76 46.23
C ILE A 244 -3.09 -27.06 45.50
N PHE A 245 -2.79 -28.34 45.26
CA PHE A 245 -1.57 -28.76 44.55
C PHE A 245 -1.92 -29.36 43.19
N LEU A 246 -1.16 -28.95 42.19
CA LEU A 246 -1.17 -29.54 40.86
C LEU A 246 0.18 -30.24 40.64
N VAL A 247 0.12 -31.50 40.20
CA VAL A 247 1.30 -32.30 39.87
C VAL A 247 1.16 -32.72 38.42
N GLY A 248 2.02 -32.19 37.56
CA GLY A 248 2.01 -32.48 36.14
C GLY A 248 3.40 -32.64 35.58
N THR A 249 3.47 -32.86 34.27
CA THR A 249 4.74 -33.07 33.58
C THR A 249 5.24 -31.77 32.98
N SER A 250 6.55 -31.51 33.10
CA SER A 250 7.21 -30.34 32.50
C SER A 250 8.36 -30.72 31.57
N ALA A 251 8.45 -32.00 31.19
CA ALA A 251 9.52 -32.49 30.33
C ALA A 251 9.27 -32.11 28.87
N VAL A 252 10.30 -31.56 28.22
CA VAL A 252 10.28 -31.01 26.85
C VAL A 252 9.78 -32.02 25.79
N GLY A 253 9.88 -33.33 26.06
CA GLY A 253 9.46 -34.40 25.13
C GLY A 253 8.04 -34.93 25.32
N LEU A 254 7.27 -34.44 26.29
CA LEU A 254 5.92 -34.94 26.57
C LEU A 254 4.80 -34.15 25.86
N LEU A 255 5.17 -33.20 24.98
CA LEU A 255 4.28 -32.35 24.17
C LEU A 255 3.25 -31.52 24.96
N ASP A 256 3.30 -31.54 26.29
CA ASP A 256 2.44 -30.75 27.18
C ASP A 256 3.01 -29.34 27.43
N ILE A 257 3.31 -28.63 26.33
CA ILE A 257 3.80 -27.25 26.34
C ILE A 257 2.92 -26.43 25.40
N TRP A 258 2.35 -25.36 25.95
CA TRP A 258 1.35 -24.53 25.30
C TRP A 258 1.87 -23.12 25.06
N ALA A 259 1.49 -22.54 23.92
CA ALA A 259 1.65 -21.11 23.68
C ALA A 259 0.46 -20.35 24.29
N THR A 260 0.74 -19.28 25.01
CA THR A 260 -0.25 -18.43 25.69
C THR A 260 0.01 -16.96 25.35
N PRO A 261 -0.93 -16.04 25.60
CA PRO A 261 -0.73 -14.61 25.33
C PRO A 261 0.49 -13.98 26.01
N ILE A 262 0.99 -14.57 27.11
CA ILE A 262 2.09 -14.01 27.91
C ILE A 262 3.38 -14.82 27.82
N ALA A 263 3.34 -16.04 27.26
CA ALA A 263 4.48 -16.95 27.20
C ALA A 263 4.36 -17.89 26.01
N GLY A 264 5.41 -17.94 25.17
CA GLY A 264 5.45 -18.84 24.01
C GLY A 264 5.63 -20.33 24.35
N ARG A 265 5.98 -20.65 25.60
CA ARG A 265 6.10 -22.02 26.12
C ARG A 265 5.70 -22.05 27.60
N LEU A 266 4.53 -22.61 27.90
CA LEU A 266 3.99 -22.77 29.24
C LEU A 266 3.59 -24.24 29.47
N PRO A 267 4.01 -24.92 30.56
CA PRO A 267 3.57 -26.28 30.86
C PRO A 267 2.05 -26.37 31.04
N GLY A 268 1.42 -27.47 30.62
CA GLY A 268 -0.03 -27.68 30.78
C GLY A 268 -0.51 -27.52 32.22
N VAL A 269 0.28 -28.03 33.17
CA VAL A 269 0.00 -27.91 34.61
C VAL A 269 -0.11 -26.46 35.07
N GLU A 270 0.64 -25.54 34.46
CA GLU A 270 0.57 -24.11 34.78
C GLU A 270 -0.65 -23.44 34.14
N VAL A 271 -1.15 -23.95 33.00
CA VAL A 271 -2.46 -23.52 32.45
C VAL A 271 -3.57 -23.85 33.45
N HIS A 272 -3.56 -25.06 34.03
CA HIS A 272 -4.51 -25.43 35.09
C HIS A 272 -4.39 -24.55 36.34
N ALA A 273 -3.18 -24.19 36.75
CA ALA A 273 -2.96 -23.26 37.85
C ALA A 273 -3.55 -21.89 37.57
N ASN A 274 -3.37 -21.36 36.35
CA ASN A 274 -3.94 -20.07 35.93
C ASN A 274 -5.47 -20.09 35.87
N ILE A 275 -6.10 -21.21 35.51
CA ILE A 275 -7.57 -21.35 35.55
C ILE A 275 -8.07 -21.31 37.00
N LEU A 276 -7.41 -22.04 37.91
CA LEU A 276 -7.74 -22.01 39.33
C LEU A 276 -7.55 -20.60 39.91
N GLU A 277 -6.44 -19.93 39.58
CA GLU A 277 -6.17 -18.55 40.00
C GLU A 277 -7.23 -17.58 39.43
N THR A 278 -7.62 -17.73 38.16
CA THR A 278 -8.71 -16.94 37.54
C THR A 278 -10.01 -17.11 38.34
N ILE A 279 -10.44 -18.36 38.61
CA ILE A 279 -11.70 -18.62 39.29
C ILE A 279 -11.68 -18.14 40.76
N LEU A 280 -10.61 -18.46 41.49
CA LEU A 280 -10.48 -18.11 42.90
C LEU A 280 -10.30 -16.60 43.12
N SER A 281 -9.54 -15.92 42.26
CA SER A 281 -9.39 -14.46 42.32
C SER A 281 -10.70 -13.75 42.02
N SER A 282 -11.47 -14.20 41.02
CA SER A 282 -12.81 -13.69 40.73
C SER A 282 -13.76 -13.88 41.92
N ALA A 283 -13.75 -15.06 42.54
CA ALA A 283 -14.54 -15.34 43.75
C ALA A 283 -14.20 -14.36 44.89
N ASN A 284 -12.91 -14.14 45.13
CA ASN A 284 -12.45 -13.22 46.17
C ASN A 284 -12.84 -11.76 45.87
N ARG A 285 -12.72 -11.32 44.61
CA ARG A 285 -13.17 -9.98 44.18
C ARG A 285 -14.67 -9.80 44.38
N LYS A 286 -15.48 -10.80 44.01
CA LYS A 286 -16.93 -10.78 44.23
C LYS A 286 -17.27 -10.69 45.72
N ALA A 287 -16.63 -11.52 46.55
CA ALA A 287 -16.85 -11.49 48.00
C ALA A 287 -16.46 -10.13 48.61
N ALA A 288 -15.35 -9.53 48.16
CA ALA A 288 -14.94 -8.19 48.60
C ALA A 288 -15.94 -7.10 48.18
N ALA A 289 -16.48 -7.18 46.96
CA ALA A 289 -17.52 -6.26 46.49
C ALA A 289 -18.83 -6.40 47.30
N GLN A 290 -19.24 -7.63 47.59
CA GLN A 290 -20.40 -7.89 48.45
C GLN A 290 -20.20 -7.34 49.87
N GLN A 291 -19.01 -7.56 50.46
CA GLN A 291 -18.67 -7.02 51.78
C GLN A 291 -18.68 -5.48 51.77
N LYS A 292 -18.12 -4.85 50.74
CA LYS A 292 -18.13 -3.39 50.60
C LYS A 292 -19.56 -2.83 50.55
N ILE A 293 -20.47 -3.47 49.83
CA ILE A 293 -21.90 -3.07 49.78
C ILE A 293 -22.53 -3.13 51.18
N ILE A 294 -22.22 -4.17 51.96
CA ILE A 294 -22.70 -4.31 53.33
C ILE A 294 -22.13 -3.21 54.21
N ASP A 295 -20.83 -2.95 54.14
CA ASP A 295 -20.14 -1.91 54.92
C ASP A 295 -20.68 -0.51 54.59
N ASP A 296 -20.89 -0.20 53.30
CA ASP A 296 -21.50 1.05 52.84
C ASP A 296 -22.94 1.19 53.38
N THR A 297 -23.71 0.10 53.39
CA THR A 297 -25.08 0.09 53.94
C THR A 297 -25.09 0.35 55.45
N VAL A 298 -24.11 -0.18 56.18
CA VAL A 298 -23.91 0.09 57.62
C VAL A 298 -23.51 1.54 57.85
N ALA A 299 -22.59 2.08 57.04
CA ALA A 299 -22.15 3.46 57.13
C ALA A 299 -23.29 4.46 56.86
N ASP A 300 -24.12 4.20 55.85
CA ASP A 300 -25.28 5.01 55.51
C ASP A 300 -26.35 4.97 56.61
N ALA A 301 -26.61 3.80 57.20
CA ALA A 301 -27.50 3.68 58.35
C ALA A 301 -26.99 4.49 59.56
N LYS A 302 -25.68 4.46 59.81
CA LYS A 302 -25.05 5.23 60.89
C LYS A 302 -25.16 6.74 60.66
N LYS A 303 -24.98 7.23 59.42
CA LYS A 303 -25.20 8.64 59.05
C LYS A 303 -26.64 9.10 59.29
N GLN A 304 -27.60 8.19 59.17
CA GLN A 304 -29.02 8.43 59.42
C GLN A 304 -29.42 8.21 60.89
N ASN A 305 -28.46 7.98 61.81
CA ASN A 305 -28.70 7.62 63.22
C ASN A 305 -29.60 6.39 63.42
N LEU A 306 -29.65 5.47 62.45
CA LEU A 306 -30.41 4.23 62.53
C LEU A 306 -29.55 3.10 63.11
N LYS A 307 -30.00 2.46 64.18
CA LYS A 307 -29.42 1.20 64.69
C LYS A 307 -30.14 0.01 64.08
N LEU A 308 -29.60 -0.51 62.98
CA LEU A 308 -30.17 -1.65 62.27
C LEU A 308 -29.63 -2.98 62.82
N LYS A 309 -30.49 -4.00 62.87
CA LYS A 309 -30.09 -5.39 63.10
C LYS A 309 -29.43 -5.96 61.83
N PRO A 310 -28.59 -7.01 61.93
CA PRO A 310 -27.96 -7.64 60.76
C PRO A 310 -28.95 -8.02 59.64
N GLN A 311 -30.12 -8.56 59.98
CA GLN A 311 -31.15 -8.93 59.00
C GLN A 311 -31.68 -7.72 58.22
N GLU A 312 -31.79 -6.55 58.87
CA GLU A 312 -32.26 -5.32 58.23
C GLU A 312 -31.19 -4.70 57.34
N ILE A 313 -29.92 -4.82 57.73
CA ILE A 313 -28.77 -4.44 56.90
C ILE A 313 -28.75 -5.27 55.62
N PHE A 314 -28.87 -6.60 55.74
CA PHE A 314 -28.95 -7.49 54.58
C PHE A 314 -30.17 -7.20 53.70
N ALA A 315 -31.35 -6.96 54.28
CA ALA A 315 -32.55 -6.62 53.51
C ALA A 315 -32.38 -5.34 52.69
N ARG A 316 -31.70 -4.32 53.26
CA ARG A 316 -31.39 -3.06 52.55
C ARG A 316 -30.28 -3.20 51.53
N ALA A 317 -29.28 -4.04 51.79
CA ALA A 317 -28.18 -4.32 50.87
C ALA A 317 -28.61 -5.22 49.70
N LYS A 318 -29.63 -6.06 49.90
CA LYS A 318 -30.08 -7.10 48.96
C LYS A 318 -30.27 -6.61 47.52
N PRO A 319 -30.93 -5.48 47.22
CA PRO A 319 -31.06 -5.01 45.84
C PRO A 319 -29.71 -4.72 45.16
N LYS A 320 -28.74 -4.16 45.90
CA LYS A 320 -27.39 -3.92 45.39
C LYS A 320 -26.59 -5.22 45.25
N LEU A 321 -26.79 -6.18 46.16
CA LEU A 321 -26.16 -7.50 46.09
C LEU A 321 -26.70 -8.33 44.92
N ASP A 322 -28.01 -8.28 44.66
CA ASP A 322 -28.68 -8.99 43.56
C ASP A 322 -28.34 -8.37 42.19
N ALA A 323 -27.92 -7.10 42.15
CA ALA A 323 -27.47 -6.43 40.94
C ALA A 323 -26.05 -6.85 40.50
N LEU A 324 -25.23 -7.40 41.40
CA LEU A 324 -23.89 -7.90 41.05
C LEU A 324 -24.01 -9.14 40.17
N THR A 325 -23.46 -9.08 38.96
CA THR A 325 -23.40 -10.23 38.07
C THR A 325 -22.08 -11.00 38.23
N ASP A 326 -22.10 -12.31 37.99
CA ASP A 326 -20.86 -13.11 38.03
C ASP A 326 -19.87 -12.65 36.96
N GLU A 327 -20.35 -12.26 35.78
CA GLU A 327 -19.56 -11.88 34.61
C GLU A 327 -18.66 -10.66 34.82
N GLU A 328 -19.04 -9.73 35.71
CA GLU A 328 -18.25 -8.53 36.04
C GLU A 328 -16.86 -8.85 36.61
N PHE A 329 -16.72 -10.01 37.26
CA PHE A 329 -15.49 -10.38 37.96
C PHE A 329 -14.56 -11.25 37.11
N TYR A 330 -14.98 -11.66 35.91
CA TYR A 330 -14.21 -12.51 35.01
C TYR A 330 -13.82 -11.76 33.74
N LEU A 331 -12.71 -12.20 33.15
CA LEU A 331 -12.31 -11.76 31.82
C LEU A 331 -13.39 -12.21 30.82
N ARG A 332 -13.95 -11.28 30.06
CA ARG A 332 -15.03 -11.56 29.11
C ARG A 332 -14.80 -10.92 27.76
N TYR A 333 -15.16 -11.67 26.73
CA TYR A 333 -15.31 -11.16 25.37
C TYR A 333 -16.79 -10.96 25.13
N ILE A 334 -17.22 -9.70 24.98
CA ILE A 334 -18.64 -9.37 24.91
C ILE A 334 -19.26 -9.98 23.65
N ASN A 335 -20.48 -10.52 23.75
CA ASN A 335 -21.14 -11.22 22.64
C ASN A 335 -21.29 -10.38 21.35
N PHE A 336 -21.35 -9.05 21.48
CA PHE A 336 -21.43 -8.11 20.35
C PHE A 336 -20.11 -7.41 20.04
N ALA A 337 -18.97 -7.85 20.62
CA ALA A 337 -17.65 -7.27 20.34
C ALA A 337 -17.31 -7.34 18.84
N ASN A 338 -17.55 -8.49 18.19
CA ASN A 338 -17.39 -8.62 16.73
C ASN A 338 -18.24 -7.61 15.95
N SER A 339 -19.45 -7.29 16.43
CA SER A 339 -20.33 -6.30 15.79
C SER A 339 -19.79 -4.89 15.96
N ILE A 340 -19.20 -4.55 17.12
CA ILE A 340 -18.51 -3.28 17.34
C ILE A 340 -17.30 -3.17 16.41
N GLU A 341 -16.50 -4.22 16.33
CA GLU A 341 -15.30 -4.27 15.48
C GLU A 341 -15.66 -4.05 14.01
N LEU A 342 -16.72 -4.72 13.53
CA LEU A 342 -17.24 -4.51 12.18
C LEU A 342 -17.75 -3.08 11.97
N ALA A 343 -18.47 -2.51 12.95
CA ALA A 343 -18.95 -1.13 12.87
C ALA A 343 -17.79 -0.11 12.84
N LEU A 344 -16.71 -0.36 13.58
CA LEU A 344 -15.49 0.46 13.55
C LEU A 344 -14.83 0.42 12.17
N MET A 345 -14.75 -0.76 11.52
CA MET A 345 -14.21 -0.88 10.16
C MET A 345 -15.05 -0.12 9.13
N LEU A 346 -16.38 -0.30 9.18
CA LEU A 346 -17.29 0.40 8.27
C LEU A 346 -17.23 1.92 8.48
N GLY A 347 -17.21 2.36 9.74
CA GLY A 347 -17.06 3.77 10.09
C GLY A 347 -15.74 4.36 9.60
N ALA A 348 -14.63 3.63 9.76
CA ALA A 348 -13.33 4.05 9.25
C ALA A 348 -13.29 4.15 7.71
N GLY A 349 -13.92 3.19 7.02
CA GLY A 349 -14.05 3.23 5.56
C GLY A 349 -14.86 4.43 5.06
N ILE A 350 -16.02 4.69 5.66
CA ILE A 350 -16.85 5.87 5.34
C ILE A 350 -16.08 7.17 5.63
N PHE A 351 -15.39 7.23 6.77
CA PHE A 351 -14.55 8.37 7.13
C PHE A 351 -13.49 8.64 6.04
N MET A 352 -12.76 7.62 5.57
CA MET A 352 -11.77 7.79 4.52
C MET A 352 -12.37 8.28 3.20
N ILE A 353 -13.50 7.72 2.76
CA ILE A 353 -14.19 8.11 1.51
C ILE A 353 -14.57 9.60 1.55
N VAL A 354 -15.02 10.09 2.70
CA VAL A 354 -15.49 11.48 2.86
C VAL A 354 -14.33 12.47 3.02
N PHE A 355 -13.29 12.10 3.75
CA PHE A 355 -12.25 13.02 4.19
C PHE A 355 -10.98 13.00 3.36
N ILE A 356 -10.61 11.89 2.69
CA ILE A 356 -9.42 11.86 1.82
C ILE A 356 -9.51 12.92 0.70
N PRO A 357 -10.65 13.06 -0.01
CA PRO A 357 -10.78 14.08 -1.06
C PRO A 357 -10.83 15.53 -0.54
N ARG A 358 -11.20 15.74 0.74
CA ARG A 358 -11.43 17.08 1.30
C ARG A 358 -10.24 17.64 2.08
N LEU A 359 -9.60 16.80 2.90
CA LEU A 359 -8.50 17.19 3.79
C LEU A 359 -7.14 16.70 3.27
N GLY A 360 -7.12 15.90 2.20
CA GLY A 360 -5.91 15.27 1.68
C GLY A 360 -5.44 14.06 2.51
N PRO A 361 -4.45 13.31 2.00
CA PRO A 361 -3.99 12.05 2.59
C PRO A 361 -3.23 12.23 3.92
N MET A 362 -2.53 13.36 4.13
CA MET A 362 -1.72 13.57 5.34
C MET A 362 -2.58 13.86 6.59
N LEU A 363 -3.59 14.73 6.48
CA LEU A 363 -4.48 15.05 7.59
C LEU A 363 -5.38 13.87 7.95
N THR A 364 -5.80 13.09 6.96
CA THR A 364 -6.56 11.86 7.19
C THR A 364 -5.73 10.78 7.88
N LEU A 365 -4.46 10.59 7.50
CA LEU A 365 -3.55 9.69 8.21
C LEU A 365 -3.37 10.09 9.68
N THR A 366 -3.15 11.38 9.94
CA THR A 366 -2.99 11.90 11.30
C THR A 366 -4.24 11.63 12.14
N SER A 367 -5.42 11.81 11.56
CA SER A 367 -6.71 11.52 12.20
C SER A 367 -6.88 10.03 12.51
N ILE A 368 -6.50 9.14 11.57
CA ILE A 368 -6.55 7.68 11.76
C ILE A 368 -5.60 7.25 12.88
N VAL A 369 -4.37 7.75 12.90
CA VAL A 369 -3.38 7.42 13.93
C VAL A 369 -3.86 7.89 15.31
N PHE A 370 -4.38 9.11 15.40
CA PHE A 370 -4.91 9.64 16.65
C PHE A 370 -6.14 8.86 17.14
N GLY A 371 -7.09 8.58 16.25
CA GLY A 371 -8.26 7.74 16.57
C GLY A 371 -7.86 6.32 16.99
N GLY A 372 -6.88 5.72 16.30
CA GLY A 372 -6.32 4.43 16.65
C GLY A 372 -5.67 4.41 18.03
N ALA A 373 -4.92 5.46 18.39
CA ALA A 373 -4.32 5.61 19.73
C ALA A 373 -5.38 5.71 20.84
N ILE A 374 -6.49 6.43 20.59
CA ILE A 374 -7.62 6.50 21.52
C ILE A 374 -8.26 5.12 21.69
N LEU A 375 -8.51 4.40 20.60
CA LEU A 375 -9.08 3.06 20.65
C LEU A 375 -8.16 2.06 21.38
N LEU A 376 -6.85 2.16 21.18
CA LEU A 376 -5.82 1.43 21.94
C LEU A 376 -5.91 1.71 23.44
N GLY A 377 -5.97 2.98 23.82
CA GLY A 377 -6.14 3.39 25.22
C GLY A 377 -7.45 2.87 25.82
N ALA A 378 -8.56 2.95 25.07
CA ALA A 378 -9.87 2.48 25.49
C ALA A 378 -9.92 0.96 25.68
N SER A 379 -9.38 0.19 24.73
CA SER A 379 -9.28 -1.28 24.85
C SER A 379 -8.43 -1.68 26.06
N TRP A 380 -7.30 -1.01 26.27
CA TRP A 380 -6.45 -1.24 27.44
C TRP A 380 -7.17 -0.94 28.77
N TYR A 381 -7.87 0.20 28.84
CA TYR A 381 -8.66 0.58 30.01
C TYR A 381 -9.75 -0.45 30.32
N LEU A 382 -10.51 -0.86 29.31
CA LEU A 382 -11.57 -1.87 29.43
C LEU A 382 -11.03 -3.23 29.87
N TYR A 383 -9.87 -3.65 29.36
CA TYR A 383 -9.22 -4.89 29.79
C TYR A 383 -8.81 -4.84 31.26
N ARG A 384 -8.21 -3.74 31.70
CA ARG A 384 -7.59 -3.63 33.02
C ARG A 384 -8.58 -3.35 34.15
N GLU A 385 -9.54 -2.45 33.92
CA GLU A 385 -10.50 -2.02 34.95
C GLU A 385 -11.80 -2.83 34.90
N GLU A 386 -12.30 -3.13 33.69
CA GLU A 386 -13.62 -3.76 33.49
C GLU A 386 -13.54 -5.26 33.12
N LEU A 387 -12.34 -5.80 32.93
CA LEU A 387 -12.10 -7.17 32.45
C LEU A 387 -12.79 -7.50 31.12
N ILE A 388 -12.95 -6.48 30.26
CA ILE A 388 -13.55 -6.61 28.92
C ILE A 388 -12.43 -6.68 27.88
N LEU A 389 -12.46 -7.72 27.04
CA LEU A 389 -11.63 -7.83 25.86
C LEU A 389 -12.35 -7.21 24.66
N LEU A 390 -11.68 -6.27 23.99
CA LEU A 390 -12.09 -5.68 22.71
C LEU A 390 -10.90 -5.74 21.75
N ASP A 391 -11.04 -6.48 20.64
CA ASP A 391 -9.97 -6.64 19.67
C ASP A 391 -9.99 -5.50 18.65
N ILE A 392 -9.11 -4.54 18.87
CA ILE A 392 -8.90 -3.39 17.97
C ILE A 392 -7.83 -3.66 16.91
N SER A 393 -7.11 -4.78 17.01
CA SER A 393 -6.01 -5.09 16.10
C SER A 393 -6.55 -5.39 14.70
N TYR A 394 -7.62 -6.18 14.61
CA TYR A 394 -8.25 -6.53 13.34
C TYR A 394 -8.86 -5.29 12.64
N PRO A 395 -9.70 -4.46 13.28
CA PRO A 395 -10.12 -3.18 12.70
C PRO A 395 -8.97 -2.27 12.29
N GLY A 396 -7.90 -2.21 13.10
CA GLY A 396 -6.73 -1.38 12.83
C GLY A 396 -5.97 -1.81 11.57
N ILE A 397 -5.68 -3.10 11.41
CA ILE A 397 -5.01 -3.64 10.22
C ILE A 397 -5.85 -3.42 8.98
N VAL A 398 -7.16 -3.70 9.04
CA VAL A 398 -8.09 -3.46 7.93
C VAL A 398 -8.13 -1.98 7.54
N THR A 399 -8.17 -1.09 8.53
CA THR A 399 -8.15 0.37 8.33
C THR A 399 -6.86 0.82 7.62
N ILE A 400 -5.69 0.32 8.03
CA ILE A 400 -4.41 0.63 7.38
C ILE A 400 -4.38 0.11 5.94
N GLY A 401 -4.87 -1.12 5.70
CA GLY A 401 -4.97 -1.70 4.37
C GLY A 401 -5.89 -0.88 3.45
N LEU A 402 -7.09 -0.51 3.93
CA LEU A 402 -8.03 0.34 3.21
C LEU A 402 -7.45 1.71 2.89
N TYR A 403 -6.81 2.37 3.87
CA TYR A 403 -6.15 3.66 3.65
C TYR A 403 -5.07 3.57 2.57
N SER A 404 -4.25 2.52 2.59
CA SER A 404 -3.17 2.32 1.63
C SER A 404 -3.72 2.14 0.21
N VAL A 405 -4.74 1.29 0.04
CA VAL A 405 -5.38 1.04 -1.26
C VAL A 405 -6.06 2.29 -1.80
N LEU A 406 -6.84 3.00 -0.97
CA LEU A 406 -7.55 4.21 -1.37
C LEU A 406 -6.58 5.35 -1.75
N THR A 407 -5.54 5.55 -0.94
CA THR A 407 -4.53 6.58 -1.19
C THR A 407 -3.75 6.27 -2.46
N PHE A 408 -3.35 5.01 -2.67
CA PHE A 408 -2.67 4.59 -3.88
C PHE A 408 -3.56 4.76 -5.12
N ALA A 409 -4.82 4.33 -5.06
CA ALA A 409 -5.76 4.48 -6.17
C ALA A 409 -5.95 5.96 -6.55
N ASN A 410 -6.15 6.83 -5.55
CA ASN A 410 -6.27 8.28 -5.78
C ASN A 410 -4.98 8.87 -6.39
N TYR A 411 -3.81 8.48 -5.88
CA TYR A 411 -2.53 8.92 -6.44
C TYR A 411 -2.36 8.46 -7.90
N THR A 412 -2.68 7.20 -8.21
CA THR A 412 -2.57 6.70 -9.60
C THR A 412 -3.53 7.41 -10.55
N ARG A 413 -4.73 7.76 -10.07
CA ARG A 413 -5.71 8.53 -10.84
C ARG A 413 -5.20 9.94 -11.12
N GLU A 414 -4.70 10.62 -10.10
CA GLU A 414 -4.16 11.97 -10.23
C GLU A 414 -2.91 12.01 -11.15
N ALA A 415 -2.05 10.99 -11.05
CA ALA A 415 -0.90 10.84 -11.93
C ALA A 415 -1.31 10.56 -13.39
N ALA A 416 -2.34 9.73 -13.61
CA ALA A 416 -2.86 9.45 -14.94
C ALA A 416 -3.50 10.69 -15.58
N GLU A 417 -4.28 11.46 -14.83
CA GLU A 417 -4.87 12.73 -15.28
C GLU A 417 -3.78 13.72 -15.69
N LYS A 418 -2.73 13.91 -14.87
CA LYS A 418 -1.59 14.78 -15.22
C LYS A 418 -0.83 14.32 -16.47
N LYS A 419 -0.62 13.00 -16.62
CA LYS A 419 0.03 12.44 -17.81
C LYS A 419 -0.80 12.65 -19.08
N GLN A 420 -2.12 12.49 -19.00
CA GLN A 420 -3.02 12.70 -20.14
C GLN A 420 -2.99 14.17 -20.60
N VAL A 421 -3.01 15.11 -19.66
CA VAL A 421 -2.87 16.54 -19.97
C VAL A 421 -1.53 16.81 -20.66
N ARG A 422 -0.40 16.35 -20.09
CA ARG A 422 0.93 16.51 -20.70
C ARG A 422 1.02 15.95 -22.12
N SER A 423 0.47 14.75 -22.34
CA SER A 423 0.49 14.10 -23.65
C SER A 423 -0.33 14.85 -24.70
N ALA A 424 -1.40 15.54 -24.30
CA ALA A 424 -2.21 16.35 -25.21
C ALA A 424 -1.46 17.62 -25.65
N PHE A 425 -0.71 18.27 -24.76
CA PHE A 425 0.08 19.46 -25.07
C PHE A 425 1.35 19.16 -25.87
N GLY A 426 1.98 17.99 -25.67
CA GLY A 426 3.17 17.57 -26.42
C GLY A 426 2.98 17.29 -27.90
N GLN A 427 1.73 17.34 -28.40
CA GLN A 427 1.47 17.29 -29.84
C GLN A 427 1.60 18.67 -30.52
N TYR A 428 1.62 19.75 -29.74
CA TYR A 428 1.61 21.12 -30.25
C TYR A 428 2.84 21.94 -29.84
N LEU A 429 3.61 21.47 -28.85
CA LEU A 429 4.70 22.22 -28.24
C LEU A 429 5.89 21.28 -27.98
N SER A 430 7.12 21.82 -28.04
CA SER A 430 8.32 21.03 -27.78
C SER A 430 8.32 20.48 -26.34
N PRO A 431 8.99 19.34 -26.07
CA PRO A 431 8.97 18.71 -24.75
C PRO A 431 9.41 19.64 -23.61
N ALA A 432 10.41 20.49 -23.86
CA ALA A 432 10.90 21.48 -22.90
C ALA A 432 9.81 22.54 -22.55
N LEU A 433 9.04 22.96 -23.56
CA LEU A 433 7.98 23.94 -23.41
C LEU A 433 6.77 23.37 -22.65
N VAL A 434 6.41 22.10 -22.88
CA VAL A 434 5.33 21.41 -22.17
C VAL A 434 5.67 21.24 -20.69
N GLU A 435 6.93 20.95 -20.37
CA GLU A 435 7.38 20.80 -19.00
C GLU A 435 7.28 22.12 -18.23
N GLN A 436 7.73 23.22 -18.84
CA GLN A 436 7.65 24.56 -18.24
C GLN A 436 6.21 25.10 -18.12
N LEU A 437 5.34 24.85 -19.11
CA LEU A 437 3.92 25.23 -19.03
C LEU A 437 3.15 24.39 -18.00
N ALA A 438 3.53 23.12 -17.80
CA ALA A 438 2.95 22.29 -16.74
C ALA A 438 3.36 22.77 -15.34
N GLU A 439 4.48 23.49 -15.22
CA GLU A 439 4.91 24.12 -13.96
C GLU A 439 4.21 25.45 -13.71
N ASN A 440 3.89 26.25 -14.74
CA ASN A 440 3.26 27.57 -14.59
C ASN A 440 2.10 27.81 -15.58
N PRO A 441 0.88 27.30 -15.30
CA PRO A 441 -0.28 27.40 -16.20
C PRO A 441 -0.82 28.82 -16.42
N ASP A 442 -0.53 29.76 -15.52
CA ASP A 442 -1.12 31.10 -15.49
C ASP A 442 -0.59 32.05 -16.58
N GLN A 443 0.43 31.66 -17.34
CA GLN A 443 0.97 32.46 -18.45
C GLN A 443 0.05 32.47 -19.70
N LEU A 444 -1.04 31.69 -19.70
CA LEU A 444 -1.92 31.46 -20.85
C LEU A 444 -3.19 32.33 -20.86
N THR A 445 -3.18 33.53 -20.28
CA THR A 445 -4.38 34.39 -20.25
C THR A 445 -4.75 34.95 -21.65
N LEU A 446 -6.04 35.21 -21.89
CA LEU A 446 -6.53 35.86 -23.11
C LEU A 446 -6.03 37.32 -23.18
N GLY A 447 -5.42 37.68 -24.31
CA GLY A 447 -4.65 38.91 -24.48
C GLY A 447 -3.16 38.58 -24.56
N GLY A 448 -2.56 38.93 -25.69
CA GLY A 448 -1.15 38.66 -25.95
C GLY A 448 -0.21 39.73 -25.40
N GLU A 449 1.08 39.43 -25.44
CA GLU A 449 2.15 40.41 -25.23
C GLU A 449 2.69 40.91 -26.57
N THR A 450 3.12 42.17 -26.62
CA THR A 450 3.88 42.70 -27.77
C THR A 450 5.33 42.28 -27.60
N LYS A 451 5.87 41.57 -28.59
CA LYS A 451 7.23 41.02 -28.54
C LYS A 451 7.86 41.07 -29.93
N GLU A 452 9.17 41.28 -29.98
CA GLU A 452 9.95 41.10 -31.20
C GLU A 452 10.20 39.61 -31.43
N MET A 453 9.82 39.12 -32.61
CA MET A 453 9.86 37.69 -32.90
C MET A 453 10.30 37.45 -34.35
N THR A 454 10.87 36.28 -34.61
CA THR A 454 11.19 35.84 -35.97
C THR A 454 10.14 34.86 -36.47
N PHE A 455 9.68 35.05 -37.69
CA PHE A 455 8.64 34.23 -38.32
C PHE A 455 9.22 33.53 -39.54
N LEU A 456 8.87 32.27 -39.73
CA LEU A 456 9.19 31.47 -40.90
C LEU A 456 7.89 31.01 -41.56
N PHE A 457 7.79 31.27 -42.86
CA PHE A 457 6.81 30.66 -43.74
C PHE A 457 7.54 29.77 -44.73
N CYS A 458 7.07 28.53 -44.87
CA CYS A 458 7.58 27.58 -45.86
C CYS A 458 6.41 27.06 -46.67
N ASP A 459 6.46 27.14 -47.99
CA ASP A 459 5.39 26.63 -48.87
C ASP A 459 5.94 25.75 -50.00
N VAL A 460 5.13 24.83 -50.54
CA VAL A 460 5.59 23.89 -51.57
C VAL A 460 5.45 24.50 -52.96
N ARG A 461 6.55 24.55 -53.71
CA ARG A 461 6.56 25.07 -55.08
C ARG A 461 5.72 24.18 -55.99
N GLY A 462 4.76 24.80 -56.68
CA GLY A 462 3.93 24.11 -57.66
C GLY A 462 2.97 23.10 -57.04
N PHE A 463 2.62 23.24 -55.76
CA PHE A 463 1.74 22.29 -55.07
C PHE A 463 0.40 22.06 -55.74
N THR A 464 -0.19 23.10 -56.36
CA THR A 464 -1.41 22.91 -57.15
C THR A 464 -1.20 21.84 -58.22
N THR A 465 -0.13 21.93 -59.01
CA THR A 465 0.22 20.93 -60.02
C THR A 465 0.44 19.54 -59.42
N ILE A 466 1.12 19.45 -58.27
CA ILE A 466 1.31 18.20 -57.53
C ILE A 466 -0.06 17.62 -57.15
N SER A 467 -0.91 18.40 -56.49
CA SER A 467 -2.23 17.98 -56.02
C SER A 467 -3.15 17.53 -57.17
N GLU A 468 -3.01 18.12 -58.36
CA GLU A 468 -3.81 17.73 -59.53
C GLU A 468 -3.48 16.31 -60.02
N GLN A 469 -2.25 15.84 -59.85
CA GLN A 469 -1.84 14.48 -60.22
C GLN A 469 -2.41 13.42 -59.27
N PHE A 470 -2.74 13.80 -58.04
CA PHE A 470 -3.35 12.92 -57.03
C PHE A 470 -4.88 12.99 -56.99
N LYS A 471 -5.54 13.58 -58.00
CA LYS A 471 -7.02 13.71 -58.06
C LYS A 471 -7.76 12.36 -57.93
N GLU A 472 -7.21 11.30 -58.51
CA GLU A 472 -7.79 9.94 -58.47
C GLU A 472 -7.52 9.22 -57.13
N ASN A 473 -6.55 9.70 -56.31
CA ASN A 473 -6.19 9.11 -55.01
C ASN A 473 -5.76 10.17 -53.96
N PRO A 474 -6.71 10.92 -53.38
CA PRO A 474 -6.41 11.98 -52.40
C PRO A 474 -5.72 11.48 -51.11
N GLN A 475 -5.85 10.19 -50.79
CA GLN A 475 -5.21 9.59 -49.63
C GLN A 475 -3.68 9.55 -49.78
N GLU A 476 -3.17 9.30 -50.99
CA GLU A 476 -1.72 9.34 -51.26
C GLU A 476 -1.15 10.75 -51.17
N LEU A 477 -1.89 11.77 -51.58
CA LEU A 477 -1.50 13.17 -51.36
C LEU A 477 -1.35 13.49 -49.87
N THR A 478 -2.25 12.97 -49.03
CA THR A 478 -2.17 13.17 -47.58
C THR A 478 -0.93 12.49 -46.99
N VAL A 479 -0.60 11.27 -47.45
CA VAL A 479 0.63 10.58 -47.04
C VAL A 479 1.87 11.36 -47.47
N LEU A 480 1.87 11.89 -48.70
CA LEU A 480 2.96 12.71 -49.22
C LEU A 480 3.16 13.98 -48.39
N ILE A 481 2.09 14.72 -48.10
CA ILE A 481 2.15 15.91 -47.27
C ILE A 481 2.70 15.57 -45.88
N ASN A 482 2.21 14.52 -45.23
CA ASN A 482 2.73 14.15 -43.91
C ASN A 482 4.21 13.72 -43.96
N ARG A 483 4.64 12.99 -45.00
CA ARG A 483 6.05 12.61 -45.19
C ARG A 483 6.97 13.82 -45.42
N LEU A 484 6.44 14.89 -46.01
CA LEU A 484 7.15 16.15 -46.18
C LEU A 484 7.15 16.98 -44.89
N LEU A 485 5.98 17.25 -44.32
CA LEU A 485 5.83 18.14 -43.17
C LEU A 485 6.52 17.59 -41.91
N THR A 486 6.59 16.28 -41.72
CA THR A 486 7.18 15.66 -40.51
C THR A 486 8.64 16.07 -40.30
N PRO A 487 9.60 15.76 -41.21
CA PRO A 487 11.00 16.11 -40.99
C PRO A 487 11.27 17.63 -41.00
N LEU A 488 10.46 18.41 -41.73
CA LEU A 488 10.54 19.87 -41.71
C LEU A 488 10.12 20.45 -40.35
N THR A 489 9.02 19.94 -39.77
CA THR A 489 8.58 20.29 -38.42
C THR A 489 9.60 19.86 -37.37
N GLU A 490 10.19 18.68 -37.50
CA GLU A 490 11.25 18.21 -36.61
C GLU A 490 12.46 19.15 -36.62
N SER A 491 12.86 19.65 -37.81
CA SER A 491 13.93 20.64 -37.94
C SER A 491 13.60 21.94 -37.20
N ILE A 492 12.37 22.46 -37.34
CA ILE A 492 11.94 23.67 -36.64
C ILE A 492 11.94 23.48 -35.12
N LEU A 493 11.41 22.35 -34.63
CA LEU A 493 11.32 22.05 -33.20
C LEU A 493 12.71 21.76 -32.58
N ALA A 494 13.64 21.18 -33.34
CA ALA A 494 15.00 20.93 -32.90
C ALA A 494 15.79 22.22 -32.63
N HIS A 495 15.43 23.30 -33.32
CA HIS A 495 16.00 24.64 -33.18
C HIS A 495 15.06 25.57 -32.41
N GLU A 496 14.37 25.06 -31.38
CA GLU A 496 13.55 25.85 -30.45
C GLU A 496 12.38 26.65 -31.07
N GLY A 497 12.02 26.35 -32.32
CA GLY A 497 10.88 26.98 -33.00
C GLY A 497 9.54 26.45 -32.48
N THR A 498 8.51 27.28 -32.58
CA THR A 498 7.12 26.91 -32.28
C THR A 498 6.30 26.91 -33.56
N ILE A 499 5.59 25.81 -33.83
CA ILE A 499 4.67 25.71 -34.98
C ILE A 499 3.36 26.41 -34.61
N ASP A 500 2.97 27.42 -35.38
CA ASP A 500 1.66 28.07 -35.22
C ASP A 500 0.57 27.20 -35.85
N LYS A 501 0.68 26.95 -37.17
CA LYS A 501 -0.31 26.17 -37.92
C LYS A 501 0.24 25.65 -39.25
N TYR A 502 -0.46 24.65 -39.77
CA TYR A 502 -0.34 24.20 -41.16
C TYR A 502 -1.47 24.83 -41.99
N MET A 503 -1.13 25.45 -43.12
CA MET A 503 -2.09 26.04 -44.05
C MET A 503 -2.00 25.33 -45.40
N GLY A 504 -2.58 24.12 -45.48
CA GLY A 504 -2.42 23.26 -46.64
C GLY A 504 -1.01 22.65 -46.67
N ASP A 505 -0.21 23.06 -47.63
CA ASP A 505 1.19 22.71 -47.85
C ASP A 505 2.18 23.69 -47.17
N CYS A 506 1.65 24.79 -46.61
CA CYS A 506 2.46 25.79 -45.93
C CYS A 506 2.66 25.50 -44.43
N ILE A 507 3.89 25.64 -43.95
CA ILE A 507 4.26 25.65 -42.52
C ILE A 507 4.44 27.10 -42.07
N MET A 508 3.74 27.49 -41.01
CA MET A 508 3.97 28.74 -40.29
C MET A 508 4.58 28.44 -38.93
N ALA A 509 5.76 29.00 -38.67
CA ALA A 509 6.48 28.86 -37.41
C ALA A 509 7.02 30.20 -36.91
N PHE A 510 7.31 30.28 -35.62
CA PHE A 510 7.92 31.45 -35.01
C PHE A 510 8.87 31.08 -33.87
N TRP A 511 9.77 32.01 -33.54
CA TRP A 511 10.71 31.91 -32.42
C TRP A 511 10.51 33.08 -31.46
N ASN A 512 11.15 33.00 -30.29
CA ASN A 512 11.05 33.97 -29.19
C ASN A 512 9.67 34.03 -28.51
N ALA A 513 8.80 33.03 -28.67
CA ALA A 513 7.63 32.83 -27.82
C ALA A 513 7.22 31.34 -27.80
N PRO A 514 6.56 30.85 -26.74
CA PRO A 514 6.16 31.52 -25.50
C PRO A 514 7.33 31.84 -24.56
N MET A 515 8.51 31.25 -24.80
CA MET A 515 9.72 31.52 -24.03
C MET A 515 10.59 32.54 -24.76
N SER A 516 11.31 33.37 -24.00
CA SER A 516 12.30 34.28 -24.59
C SER A 516 13.52 33.51 -25.07
N ASP A 517 13.93 33.79 -26.30
CA ASP A 517 15.10 33.26 -26.98
C ASP A 517 15.84 34.45 -27.60
N ASP A 518 17.01 34.79 -27.05
CA ASP A 518 17.83 35.92 -27.53
C ASP A 518 18.53 35.62 -28.87
N LEU A 519 18.57 34.35 -29.30
CA LEU A 519 19.18 33.88 -30.55
C LEU A 519 18.13 33.49 -31.60
N HIS A 520 16.87 33.92 -31.42
CA HIS A 520 15.74 33.53 -32.26
C HIS A 520 15.96 33.75 -33.78
N MET A 521 16.63 34.83 -34.16
CA MET A 521 16.98 35.10 -35.57
C MET A 521 17.95 34.04 -36.11
N ARG A 522 18.94 33.63 -35.31
CA ARG A 522 19.92 32.59 -35.65
C ARG A 522 19.25 31.23 -35.77
N HIS A 523 18.50 30.82 -34.74
CA HIS A 523 17.81 29.53 -34.71
C HIS A 523 16.85 29.37 -35.90
N SER A 524 16.16 30.44 -36.31
CA SER A 524 15.30 30.41 -37.50
C SER A 524 16.07 30.12 -38.80
N CYS A 525 17.30 30.65 -38.93
CA CYS A 525 18.15 30.43 -40.10
C CYS A 525 18.75 29.02 -40.11
N GLU A 526 19.18 28.52 -38.94
CA GLU A 526 19.66 27.13 -38.78
C GLU A 526 18.53 26.13 -39.08
N ALA A 527 17.33 26.37 -38.58
CA ALA A 527 16.15 25.58 -38.90
C ALA A 527 15.86 25.55 -40.41
N ALA A 528 15.89 26.70 -41.08
CA ALA A 528 15.63 26.77 -42.51
C ALA A 528 16.68 26.03 -43.35
N LEU A 529 17.94 26.05 -42.93
CA LEU A 529 19.02 25.30 -43.60
C LEU A 529 18.87 23.79 -43.39
N ASP A 530 18.56 23.35 -42.17
CA ASP A 530 18.33 21.94 -41.85
C ASP A 530 17.09 21.40 -42.57
N MET A 531 16.02 22.21 -42.68
CA MET A 531 14.86 21.91 -43.52
C MET A 531 15.27 21.62 -44.98
N MET A 532 16.26 22.34 -45.53
CA MET A 532 16.75 22.07 -46.90
C MET A 532 17.56 20.77 -46.98
N VAL A 533 18.29 20.41 -45.92
CA VAL A 533 19.01 19.13 -45.84
C VAL A 533 18.02 17.98 -45.81
N GLU A 534 17.00 18.05 -44.97
CA GLU A 534 15.96 17.03 -44.85
C GLU A 534 15.13 16.91 -46.14
N LEU A 535 14.80 18.03 -46.79
CA LEU A 535 14.11 18.01 -48.09
C LEU A 535 14.95 17.34 -49.18
N LYS A 536 16.27 17.57 -49.21
CA LYS A 536 17.18 16.89 -50.14
C LYS A 536 17.21 15.39 -49.88
N ALA A 537 17.27 14.96 -48.61
CA ALA A 537 17.22 13.56 -48.23
C ALA A 537 15.90 12.89 -48.65
N LEU A 538 14.76 13.53 -48.38
CA LEU A 538 13.43 13.05 -48.78
C LEU A 538 13.30 12.92 -50.30
N ASN A 539 13.79 13.92 -51.06
CA ASN A 539 13.79 13.84 -52.52
C ASN A 539 14.71 12.72 -53.05
N ALA A 540 15.84 12.44 -52.40
CA ALA A 540 16.71 11.33 -52.78
C ALA A 540 16.05 9.96 -52.54
N GLU A 541 15.39 9.79 -51.39
CA GLU A 541 14.59 8.58 -51.10
C GLU A 541 13.48 8.40 -52.15
N ARG A 542 12.71 9.45 -52.41
CA ARG A 542 11.62 9.42 -53.40
C ARG A 542 12.11 9.15 -54.82
N ARG A 543 13.32 9.61 -55.17
CA ARG A 543 13.92 9.29 -56.48
C ARG A 543 14.18 7.79 -56.59
N GLN A 544 14.74 7.18 -55.56
CA GLN A 544 14.93 5.73 -55.52
C GLN A 544 13.59 4.98 -55.59
N GLU A 545 12.58 5.41 -54.82
CA GLU A 545 11.23 4.82 -54.87
C GLU A 545 10.60 4.90 -56.27
N ALA A 546 10.77 6.05 -56.95
CA ALA A 546 10.26 6.26 -58.29
C ALA A 546 10.97 5.37 -59.32
N GLU A 547 12.29 5.20 -59.20
CA GLU A 547 13.08 4.28 -60.03
C GLU A 547 12.65 2.81 -59.82
N ASP A 548 12.44 2.39 -58.57
CA ASP A 548 12.03 1.03 -58.23
C ASP A 548 10.59 0.71 -58.68
N ALA A 549 9.69 1.70 -58.62
CA ALA A 549 8.31 1.58 -59.04
C ALA A 549 8.08 1.86 -60.54
N GLY A 550 9.10 2.32 -61.26
CA GLY A 550 9.01 2.70 -62.68
C GLY A 550 8.08 3.88 -62.95
N VAL A 551 7.92 4.78 -61.98
CA VAL A 551 7.09 5.99 -62.08
C VAL A 551 7.95 7.23 -62.26
N GLU A 552 7.39 8.30 -62.82
CA GLU A 552 8.10 9.55 -63.04
C GLU A 552 8.46 10.22 -61.70
N PHE A 553 9.75 10.47 -61.47
CA PHE A 553 10.21 11.19 -60.28
C PHE A 553 9.87 12.67 -60.39
N MET A 554 9.05 13.16 -59.46
CA MET A 554 8.79 14.57 -59.28
C MET A 554 9.53 15.09 -58.06
N GLN A 555 10.43 16.04 -58.28
CA GLN A 555 11.16 16.72 -57.22
C GLN A 555 10.26 17.71 -56.50
N ILE A 556 10.25 17.64 -55.17
CA ILE A 556 9.55 18.59 -54.31
C ILE A 556 10.52 19.71 -53.97
N ASN A 557 10.13 20.95 -54.28
CA ASN A 557 10.88 22.13 -53.87
C ASN A 557 9.99 22.98 -52.97
N VAL A 558 10.60 23.77 -52.09
CA VAL A 558 9.89 24.70 -51.20
C VAL A 558 10.39 26.12 -51.40
N GLY A 559 9.58 27.11 -51.05
CA GLY A 559 9.99 28.49 -50.81
C GLY A 559 10.02 28.73 -49.30
N VAL A 560 11.01 29.48 -48.80
CA VAL A 560 11.09 29.87 -47.39
C VAL A 560 11.25 31.37 -47.29
N GLY A 561 10.39 32.01 -46.49
CA GLY A 561 10.47 33.42 -46.14
C GLY A 561 10.65 33.59 -44.63
N ILE A 562 11.70 34.33 -44.24
CA ILE A 562 12.00 34.60 -42.84
C ILE A 562 12.03 36.12 -42.61
N ASN A 563 11.28 36.60 -41.63
CA ASN A 563 11.32 38.02 -41.26
C ASN A 563 11.26 38.17 -39.74
N THR A 564 11.90 39.21 -39.22
CA THR A 564 11.86 39.57 -37.81
C THR A 564 11.17 40.92 -37.63
N GLY A 565 10.51 41.11 -36.49
CA GLY A 565 9.93 42.39 -36.10
C GLY A 565 8.92 42.26 -34.97
N GLU A 566 8.41 43.40 -34.50
CA GLU A 566 7.40 43.43 -33.43
C GLU A 566 6.05 42.84 -33.90
N CYS A 567 5.49 41.96 -33.08
CA CYS A 567 4.14 41.45 -33.24
C CYS A 567 3.44 41.30 -31.87
N VAL A 568 2.16 40.96 -31.89
CA VAL A 568 1.42 40.54 -30.70
C VAL A 568 1.29 39.02 -30.72
N VAL A 569 1.78 38.36 -29.68
CA VAL A 569 1.69 36.90 -29.50
C VAL A 569 0.80 36.55 -28.32
N GLY A 570 -0.13 35.60 -28.51
CA GLY A 570 -0.99 35.14 -27.42
C GLY A 570 -2.18 34.30 -27.90
N ASN A 571 -3.13 34.06 -27.00
CA ASN A 571 -4.35 33.33 -27.32
C ASN A 571 -5.30 34.20 -28.16
N MET A 572 -5.40 33.89 -29.45
CA MET A 572 -6.18 34.58 -30.47
C MET A 572 -7.41 33.76 -30.86
N GLY A 573 -8.60 34.38 -30.91
CA GLY A 573 -9.83 33.72 -31.38
C GLY A 573 -11.08 34.13 -30.61
N SER A 574 -12.01 33.20 -30.46
CA SER A 574 -13.26 33.37 -29.71
C SER A 574 -13.17 32.69 -28.34
N GLN A 575 -14.09 33.00 -27.42
CA GLN A 575 -14.17 32.33 -26.11
C GLN A 575 -14.36 30.81 -26.19
N GLN A 576 -14.82 30.28 -27.33
CA GLN A 576 -15.06 28.85 -27.53
C GLN A 576 -13.94 28.16 -28.30
N ARG A 577 -13.10 28.92 -29.01
CA ARG A 577 -12.01 28.42 -29.84
C ARG A 577 -10.96 29.51 -29.99
N PHE A 578 -9.80 29.29 -29.40
CA PHE A 578 -8.64 30.15 -29.49
C PHE A 578 -7.41 29.31 -29.82
N ASP A 579 -6.50 29.89 -30.59
CA ASP A 579 -5.20 29.32 -30.96
C ASP A 579 -4.11 30.25 -30.40
N TYR A 580 -3.02 29.67 -29.87
CA TYR A 580 -1.85 30.47 -29.48
C TYR A 580 -1.08 30.84 -30.75
N SER A 581 -1.17 32.11 -31.16
CA SER A 581 -0.75 32.55 -32.51
C SER A 581 -0.26 34.00 -32.45
N VAL A 582 0.33 34.45 -33.56
CA VAL A 582 0.95 35.77 -33.70
C VAL A 582 0.14 36.67 -34.66
N LEU A 583 0.06 37.96 -34.36
CA LEU A 583 -0.52 38.97 -35.23
C LEU A 583 0.42 40.18 -35.34
N GLY A 584 0.81 40.53 -36.56
CA GLY A 584 1.66 41.69 -36.79
C GLY A 584 1.98 41.87 -38.27
N ASP A 585 2.43 43.08 -38.61
CA ASP A 585 2.88 43.40 -39.97
C ASP A 585 4.15 42.62 -40.36
N ALA A 586 5.04 42.36 -39.38
CA ALA A 586 6.23 41.53 -39.56
C ALA A 586 5.90 40.08 -39.97
N VAL A 587 4.78 39.52 -39.47
CA VAL A 587 4.28 38.19 -39.84
C VAL A 587 3.86 38.17 -41.31
N ASN A 588 3.09 39.18 -41.73
CA ASN A 588 2.65 39.31 -43.12
C ASN A 588 3.82 39.54 -44.08
N THR A 589 4.90 40.19 -43.60
CA THR A 589 6.11 40.41 -44.38
C THR A 589 6.82 39.07 -44.65
N ALA A 590 7.00 38.20 -43.64
CA ALA A 590 7.58 36.87 -43.83
C ALA A 590 6.81 36.03 -44.87
N ALA A 591 5.48 36.00 -44.78
CA ALA A 591 4.63 35.28 -45.75
C ALA A 591 4.79 35.81 -47.19
N ARG A 592 5.03 37.11 -47.36
CA ARG A 592 5.25 37.70 -48.68
C ARG A 592 6.65 37.40 -49.22
N LEU A 593 7.67 37.40 -48.35
CA LEU A 593 9.04 37.03 -48.73
C LEU A 593 9.09 35.59 -49.25
N GLU A 594 8.39 34.67 -48.60
CA GLU A 594 8.23 33.29 -49.05
C GLU A 594 7.70 33.27 -50.50
N GLY A 595 6.60 33.97 -50.76
CA GLY A 595 6.00 34.03 -52.09
C GLY A 595 6.86 34.73 -53.16
N GLN A 596 7.86 35.52 -52.77
CA GLN A 596 8.85 36.10 -53.70
C GLN A 596 10.02 35.14 -54.01
N SER A 597 10.25 34.09 -53.23
CA SER A 597 11.37 33.16 -53.42
C SER A 597 11.43 32.61 -54.85
N LYS A 598 10.27 32.27 -55.42
CA LYS A 598 10.16 31.81 -56.80
C LYS A 598 10.56 32.87 -57.83
N ASN A 599 10.20 34.13 -57.59
CA ASN A 599 10.45 35.23 -58.53
C ASN A 599 11.92 35.59 -58.64
N TYR A 600 12.74 35.23 -57.64
CA TYR A 600 14.18 35.49 -57.59
C TYR A 600 15.03 34.23 -57.81
N GLY A 601 14.42 33.08 -58.06
CA GLY A 601 15.12 31.81 -58.26
C GLY A 601 15.82 31.24 -57.01
N VAL A 602 15.69 31.89 -55.85
CA VAL A 602 16.33 31.48 -54.59
C VAL A 602 15.37 30.74 -53.68
N THR A 603 15.86 29.83 -52.84
CA THR A 603 15.00 29.02 -51.95
C THR A 603 14.59 29.76 -50.68
N ILE A 604 15.53 30.47 -50.05
CA ILE A 604 15.32 31.15 -48.76
C ILE A 604 15.49 32.65 -48.96
N ILE A 605 14.49 33.44 -48.56
CA ILE A 605 14.54 34.91 -48.51
C ILE A 605 14.44 35.38 -47.06
N LEU A 606 15.35 36.28 -46.68
CA LEU A 606 15.40 36.95 -45.38
C LEU A 606 14.99 38.42 -45.50
N GLY A 607 14.27 38.91 -44.51
CA GLY A 607 14.08 40.35 -44.28
C GLY A 607 15.33 41.01 -43.70
N PRO A 608 15.39 42.35 -43.69
CA PRO A 608 16.59 43.11 -43.36
C PRO A 608 17.06 42.87 -41.93
N ASP A 609 16.16 42.91 -40.95
CA ASP A 609 16.52 42.76 -39.52
C ASP A 609 17.10 41.36 -39.24
N THR A 610 16.50 40.31 -39.82
CA THR A 610 17.02 38.95 -39.72
C THR A 610 18.39 38.85 -40.40
N ALA A 611 18.52 39.41 -41.60
CA ALA A 611 19.75 39.34 -42.38
C ALA A 611 20.90 40.08 -41.69
N GLU A 612 20.66 41.29 -41.16
CA GLU A 612 21.65 42.09 -40.45
C GLU A 612 22.22 41.33 -39.24
N SER A 613 21.35 40.67 -38.47
CA SER A 613 21.73 39.88 -37.28
C SER A 613 22.65 38.70 -37.61
N VAL A 614 22.49 38.07 -38.78
CA VAL A 614 23.26 36.88 -39.17
C VAL A 614 24.33 37.15 -40.24
N ASN A 615 24.44 38.39 -40.72
CA ASN A 615 25.21 38.76 -41.92
C ASN A 615 26.71 38.45 -41.84
N ASP A 616 27.28 38.57 -40.64
CA ASP A 616 28.71 38.40 -40.37
C ASP A 616 29.12 36.92 -40.23
N GLU A 617 28.16 36.04 -39.98
CA GLU A 617 28.39 34.62 -39.73
C GLU A 617 27.90 33.75 -40.89
N PHE A 618 26.67 33.95 -41.34
CA PHE A 618 26.01 33.10 -42.34
C PHE A 618 26.33 33.53 -43.77
N ALA A 619 26.14 32.60 -44.71
CA ALA A 619 26.33 32.86 -46.13
C ALA A 619 25.13 33.61 -46.72
N THR A 620 25.04 34.91 -46.44
CA THR A 620 23.96 35.80 -46.90
C THR A 620 24.40 36.74 -48.03
N LEU A 621 23.50 37.02 -48.97
CA LEU A 621 23.66 38.01 -50.05
C LEU A 621 22.41 38.88 -50.18
N GLU A 622 22.58 40.18 -50.41
CA GLU A 622 21.47 41.09 -50.74
C GLU A 622 21.00 40.82 -52.18
N ILE A 623 19.72 40.53 -52.38
CA ILE A 623 19.22 40.13 -53.71
C ILE A 623 18.38 41.19 -54.41
N ASP A 624 17.67 42.07 -53.70
CA ASP A 624 16.93 43.18 -54.31
C ASP A 624 16.40 44.21 -53.29
N LEU A 625 15.92 45.35 -53.79
CA LEU A 625 15.10 46.33 -53.07
C LEU A 625 13.64 46.23 -53.57
N ILE A 626 12.76 45.67 -52.75
CA ILE A 626 11.35 45.50 -53.12
C ILE A 626 10.44 46.49 -52.39
N THR A 627 9.43 47.00 -53.09
CA THR A 627 8.30 47.70 -52.45
C THR A 627 7.18 46.70 -52.20
N VAL A 628 6.91 46.45 -50.92
CA VAL A 628 5.86 45.54 -50.52
C VAL A 628 4.51 46.23 -50.74
N LYS A 629 3.63 45.65 -51.57
CA LYS A 629 2.31 46.21 -51.91
C LYS A 629 1.54 46.69 -50.67
N GLY A 630 1.37 48.00 -50.53
CA GLY A 630 0.75 48.65 -49.36
C GLY A 630 1.69 49.46 -48.46
N LYS A 631 3.01 49.43 -48.72
CA LYS A 631 4.03 50.30 -48.10
C LYS A 631 4.65 51.23 -49.14
N THR A 632 5.09 52.41 -48.70
CA THR A 632 5.82 53.41 -49.52
C THR A 632 7.34 53.29 -49.41
N GLU A 633 7.86 52.51 -48.47
CA GLU A 633 9.30 52.34 -48.23
C GLU A 633 9.81 51.04 -48.87
N ALA A 634 10.94 51.15 -49.57
CA ALA A 634 11.69 50.04 -50.13
C ALA A 634 12.33 49.21 -49.02
N VAL A 635 12.24 47.88 -49.11
CA VAL A 635 12.86 46.96 -48.15
C VAL A 635 13.90 46.12 -48.89
N ALA A 636 15.13 46.12 -48.37
CA ALA A 636 16.19 45.23 -48.85
C ALA A 636 15.87 43.80 -48.44
N ILE A 637 15.91 42.89 -49.42
CA ILE A 637 15.74 41.46 -49.20
C ILE A 637 17.06 40.74 -49.46
N TYR A 638 17.28 39.68 -48.70
CA TYR A 638 18.51 38.91 -48.74
C TYR A 638 18.19 37.44 -48.98
N THR A 639 19.14 36.68 -49.52
CA THR A 639 19.04 35.22 -49.58
C THR A 639 20.02 34.57 -48.62
N LEU A 640 19.64 33.39 -48.11
CA LEU A 640 20.47 32.55 -47.25
C LEU A 640 20.94 31.32 -48.03
N LEU A 641 22.25 31.21 -48.26
CA LEU A 641 22.88 30.14 -49.07
C LEU A 641 23.58 29.09 -48.21
N GLY A 642 23.74 29.31 -46.92
CA GLY A 642 24.43 28.37 -46.03
C GLY A 642 24.69 28.90 -44.64
N GLY A 643 25.06 27.98 -43.75
CA GLY A 643 25.37 28.26 -42.36
C GLY A 643 26.74 28.95 -42.15
N PRO A 644 27.17 29.07 -40.89
CA PRO A 644 28.44 29.70 -40.53
C PRO A 644 29.67 29.07 -41.19
N GLU A 645 29.63 27.75 -41.41
CA GLU A 645 30.70 27.02 -42.10
C GLU A 645 30.91 27.57 -43.51
N ARG A 646 29.83 27.77 -44.27
CA ARG A 646 29.87 28.29 -45.65
C ARG A 646 30.21 29.78 -45.67
N GLY A 647 29.63 30.58 -44.77
CA GLY A 647 29.87 32.02 -44.70
C GLY A 647 31.34 32.37 -44.38
N SER A 648 32.02 31.49 -43.65
CA SER A 648 33.44 31.66 -43.30
C SER A 648 34.42 31.34 -44.44
N LEU A 649 33.99 30.64 -45.50
CA LEU A 649 34.86 30.22 -46.61
C LEU A 649 35.41 31.44 -47.38
N PRO A 650 36.72 31.48 -47.70
CA PRO A 650 37.32 32.56 -48.47
C PRO A 650 36.66 32.78 -49.84
N GLU A 651 36.23 31.68 -50.48
CA GLU A 651 35.55 31.70 -51.78
C GLU A 651 34.20 32.43 -51.71
N PHE A 652 33.41 32.16 -50.66
CA PHE A 652 32.14 32.83 -50.45
C PHE A 652 32.31 34.31 -50.09
N LYS A 653 33.32 34.65 -49.27
CA LYS A 653 33.62 36.06 -48.95
C LYS A 653 34.00 36.86 -50.20
N ALA A 654 34.78 36.26 -51.10
CA ALA A 654 35.11 36.87 -52.38
C ALA A 654 33.87 37.04 -53.28
N LEU A 655 32.98 36.04 -53.31
CA LEU A 655 31.70 36.13 -54.02
C LEU A 655 30.82 37.26 -53.43
N LYS A 656 30.70 37.35 -52.10
CA LYS A 656 29.93 38.38 -51.40
C LYS A 656 30.45 39.78 -51.69
N GLU A 657 31.77 39.99 -51.65
CA GLU A 657 32.38 41.28 -51.98
C GLU A 657 32.10 41.67 -53.44
N LYS A 658 32.24 40.72 -54.37
CA LYS A 658 31.93 40.94 -55.79
C LYS A 658 30.44 41.20 -56.03
N HIS A 659 29.57 40.45 -55.37
CA HIS A 659 28.13 40.63 -55.45
C HIS A 659 27.70 42.02 -54.95
N ASN A 660 28.26 42.49 -53.84
CA ASN A 660 28.00 43.84 -53.32
C ASN A 660 28.49 44.94 -54.29
N GLN A 661 29.61 44.71 -55.01
CA GLN A 661 30.05 45.62 -56.07
C GLN A 661 29.07 45.62 -57.25
N PHE A 662 28.48 44.47 -57.58
CA PHE A 662 27.42 44.35 -58.58
C PHE A 662 26.18 45.13 -58.17
N THR A 663 25.63 44.92 -56.97
CA THR A 663 24.42 45.63 -56.51
C THR A 663 24.65 47.14 -56.44
N THR A 664 25.83 47.57 -55.98
CA THR A 664 26.23 49.00 -56.00
C THR A 664 26.26 49.58 -57.42
N ALA A 665 26.85 48.85 -58.38
CA ALA A 665 26.90 49.30 -59.77
C ALA A 665 25.51 49.32 -60.44
N TYR A 666 24.66 48.33 -60.11
CA TYR A 666 23.28 48.24 -60.57
C TYR A 666 22.45 49.42 -60.07
N TYR A 667 22.47 49.73 -58.77
CA TYR A 667 21.76 50.89 -58.21
C TYR A 667 22.32 52.24 -58.69
N ALA A 668 23.60 52.31 -59.03
CA ALA A 668 24.22 53.49 -59.64
C ALA A 668 23.92 53.65 -61.16
N GLN A 669 23.13 52.75 -61.75
CA GLN A 669 22.82 52.70 -63.19
C GLN A 669 24.06 52.50 -64.11
N GLU A 670 25.14 51.91 -63.58
CA GLU A 670 26.37 51.60 -64.33
C GLU A 670 26.25 50.24 -65.05
N TRP A 671 25.31 50.13 -66.00
CA TRP A 671 24.88 48.85 -66.62
C TRP A 671 26.02 47.97 -67.14
N ASP A 672 26.96 48.53 -67.92
CA ASP A 672 28.08 47.75 -68.50
C ASP A 672 28.99 47.14 -67.43
N LYS A 673 29.17 47.86 -66.32
CA LYS A 673 29.97 47.41 -65.18
C LYS A 673 29.20 46.39 -64.35
N ALA A 674 27.91 46.60 -64.14
CA ALA A 674 27.04 45.65 -63.46
C ALA A 674 27.02 44.30 -64.21
N GLU A 675 26.84 44.29 -65.53
CA GLU A 675 26.87 43.05 -66.34
C GLU A 675 28.22 42.32 -66.27
N THR A 676 29.32 43.06 -66.30
CA THR A 676 30.67 42.46 -66.22
C THR A 676 30.89 41.79 -64.87
N ILE A 677 30.56 42.47 -63.77
CA ILE A 677 30.72 41.93 -62.41
C ILE A 677 29.75 40.76 -62.20
N MET A 678 28.51 40.88 -62.67
CA MET A 678 27.51 39.82 -62.58
C MET A 678 27.96 38.53 -63.27
N ALA A 679 28.57 38.61 -64.45
CA ALA A 679 29.11 37.45 -65.16
C ALA A 679 30.30 36.78 -64.42
N GLU A 680 31.07 37.55 -63.63
CA GLU A 680 32.08 36.99 -62.73
C GLU A 680 31.42 36.30 -61.53
N CYS A 681 30.41 36.92 -60.92
CA CYS A 681 29.65 36.35 -59.80
C CYS A 681 28.95 35.05 -60.16
N ALA A 682 28.32 34.96 -61.35
CA ALA A 682 27.69 33.74 -61.85
C ALA A 682 28.67 32.56 -61.92
N LYS A 683 29.89 32.80 -62.42
CA LYS A 683 30.95 31.77 -62.44
C LYS A 683 31.43 31.35 -61.06
N MET A 684 31.43 32.28 -60.10
CA MET A 684 31.83 32.00 -58.71
C MET A 684 30.74 31.30 -57.89
N ALA A 685 29.47 31.44 -58.29
CA ALA A 685 28.31 30.85 -57.59
C ALA A 685 27.99 29.41 -58.03
N ASP A 686 28.71 28.86 -59.02
CA ASP A 686 28.59 27.48 -59.52
C ASP A 686 27.14 27.03 -59.79
N GLY A 687 26.35 27.93 -60.39
CA GLY A 687 24.97 27.66 -60.82
C GLY A 687 23.87 27.92 -59.77
N GLU A 688 24.20 28.23 -58.52
CA GLU A 688 23.19 28.43 -57.46
C GLU A 688 22.43 29.78 -57.56
N LEU A 689 22.98 30.75 -58.30
CA LEU A 689 22.44 32.10 -58.47
C LEU A 689 22.14 32.46 -59.93
N ASP A 690 22.16 31.49 -60.85
CA ASP A 690 22.00 31.74 -62.29
C ASP A 690 20.64 32.38 -62.59
N GLU A 691 19.54 31.84 -62.05
CA GLU A 691 18.19 32.41 -62.22
C GLU A 691 18.12 33.86 -61.71
N LEU A 692 18.78 34.16 -60.58
CA LEU A 692 18.82 35.53 -60.04
C LEU A 692 19.53 36.49 -61.00
N TYR A 693 20.68 36.10 -61.54
CA TYR A 693 21.43 36.93 -62.46
C TYR A 693 20.80 37.03 -63.85
N GLU A 694 20.07 36.01 -64.31
CA GLU A 694 19.24 36.08 -65.52
C GLU A 694 18.16 37.15 -65.39
N ILE A 695 17.46 37.20 -64.24
CA ILE A 695 16.46 38.24 -63.96
C ILE A 695 17.08 39.63 -64.03
N PHE A 696 18.27 39.83 -63.43
CA PHE A 696 18.96 41.11 -63.50
C PHE A 696 19.44 41.44 -64.92
N THR A 697 19.84 40.45 -65.72
CA THR A 697 20.19 40.65 -67.13
C THR A 697 18.99 41.15 -67.94
N ASP A 698 17.83 40.53 -67.74
CA ASP A 698 16.59 40.94 -68.41
C ASP A 698 16.18 42.35 -68.00
N ARG A 699 16.25 42.67 -66.70
CA ARG A 699 15.96 44.02 -66.18
C ARG A 699 16.94 45.06 -66.70
N ILE A 700 18.24 44.78 -66.76
CA ILE A 700 19.24 45.70 -67.34
C ILE A 700 18.94 45.94 -68.83
N THR A 701 18.51 44.90 -69.56
CA THR A 701 18.11 45.03 -70.97
C THR A 701 16.88 45.92 -71.12
N GLU A 702 15.89 45.77 -70.24
CA GLU A 702 14.70 46.63 -70.19
C GLU A 702 15.05 48.08 -69.83
N PHE A 703 15.84 48.31 -68.79
CA PHE A 703 16.29 49.65 -68.38
C PHE A 703 17.25 50.31 -69.37
N ARG A 704 17.91 49.55 -70.26
CA ARG A 704 18.62 50.14 -71.40
C ARG A 704 17.67 50.65 -72.48
N ALA A 705 16.51 50.01 -72.64
CA ALA A 705 15.49 50.43 -73.59
C ALA A 705 14.63 51.59 -73.06
N ASP A 706 14.34 51.60 -71.75
CA ASP A 706 13.62 52.67 -71.04
C ASP A 706 14.30 53.00 -69.70
N PRO A 707 15.27 53.93 -69.67
CA PRO A 707 16.08 54.19 -68.49
C PRO A 707 15.28 54.84 -67.37
N PRO A 708 15.41 54.35 -66.12
CA PRO A 708 14.75 54.96 -64.98
C PRO A 708 15.32 56.37 -64.73
N GLY A 709 14.48 57.29 -64.25
CA GLY A 709 14.87 58.69 -64.03
C GLY A 709 16.04 58.86 -63.04
N ALA A 710 16.63 60.05 -63.00
CA ALA A 710 17.76 60.36 -62.08
C ALA A 710 17.40 60.22 -60.58
N ASP A 711 16.11 60.19 -60.25
CA ASP A 711 15.57 60.01 -58.90
C ASP A 711 15.14 58.55 -58.61
N TRP A 712 15.64 57.57 -59.38
CA TRP A 712 15.33 56.15 -59.15
C TRP A 712 15.88 55.68 -57.81
N ASP A 713 15.01 55.09 -56.99
CA ASP A 713 15.28 54.60 -55.64
C ASP A 713 15.81 53.15 -55.63
N GLY A 714 16.18 52.60 -56.79
CA GLY A 714 16.66 51.24 -56.93
C GLY A 714 15.56 50.18 -56.88
N VAL A 715 14.30 50.58 -56.69
CA VAL A 715 13.17 49.67 -56.56
C VAL A 715 12.70 49.20 -57.93
N TYR A 716 12.53 47.88 -58.07
CA TYR A 716 11.82 47.30 -59.19
C TYR A 716 10.34 47.11 -58.86
N VAL A 717 9.44 47.80 -59.57
CA VAL A 717 7.98 47.63 -59.47
C VAL A 717 7.52 46.78 -60.66
N ALA A 718 7.23 45.50 -60.44
CA ALA A 718 6.76 44.62 -61.51
C ALA A 718 5.41 45.13 -62.10
N GLU A 719 5.37 45.40 -63.41
CA GLU A 719 4.16 45.89 -64.11
C GLU A 719 3.15 44.79 -64.49
N THR A 720 3.41 43.52 -64.13
CA THR A 720 2.47 42.41 -64.40
C THR A 720 2.19 41.57 -63.14
N LYS A 721 0.94 41.09 -63.09
CA LYS A 721 0.27 40.44 -61.95
C LYS A 721 0.86 39.10 -61.53
#